data_AF-A0A9X3X4Y5-F1
#
_entry.id   AF-A0A9X3X4Y5-F1
#
_cell.length_a   1.000
_cell.length_b   1.000
_cell.length_c   1.000
_cell.angle_alpha   90.00
_cell.angle_beta   90.00
_cell.angle_gamma   90.00
#
_symmetry.space_group_name_H-M   'P 1'
#
loop_
_entity.id
_entity.type
_entity.pdbx_description
1 polymer ?
#
loop_
_entity_poly.entity_id
_entity_poly.type
_entity_poly.pdbx_seq_one_letter_code
_entity_poly.pdbx_strand_id
1 'polypeptide(L)'
;MDPGAGKNGPNGPDNTPGAAGTGRGILSNPTRRTLRAGEIPSTMIECVHAEQCGGCPLIGMDYAQQLTTKRARVVSAIVHYPALELLYTRQVVPGDQIVGYRGRAKLIVSSTGGIGLYGRSGNHDVIDIPNCRVLAPALAEVTTMLRGLIASPPPEARGLLLPYDPHGGGVLRAIDLREVHMPSTTALPETTTTAQGNRVGVLLTFVLQRDRVPSRDELKEAGRALRSLLPRVVGIAANLHEADAPQILGPETMVLDGVPHAEDRIGPTYHVASFGSFVQVHRGQASRVHALITREIASLDMQLLIDETGTNRRQPRVLDLYGGSGAISIALSHAKNIVTMVESFAPAVQNARAAAEAQGLGKLDARVGDAADVVNSLLANNEKFDAVVMNPPRRGVSPAAREAIARLGAPLCIYVSCDPDTLARDLDHFSRLGYTSSELIPIDMIPLTEEVETVAVLKRAPPAQPRVIYEDDDVIVVEKGPHEPVENQPEYLGSLMQRCLRLPGVSNLKVVNKLDTGTSGLCIFARNEVARQLWTTALATSGRLIYLVAAKGVTPTKGAIARDLREGGRSYMARTRYRRLAVASGHSILRVIPDGHRPHQIRRHLAAIGHPVLGDERYGHVPTNRYFEEKHGLDRSFVHLIRIEIVHPRTGAKLLIESTLPGDLRASLERATGSSVIKFLEQKHALGENRASSMLPGEPSTAPMPPPRPLDRNSQPAIGPMPNDLAPPPPSYPPDSLAEPMSYASPDSFAAPPSYATQTAYAQPPSYAPPGGLPSPTITEAPTEHVPELDESPRTIRHAIVSDDD
;
A
#
# COMPACT_ATOMS: atom_id res chain seq x y z
N MET A 1 -43.83 -41.28 -1.42
CA MET A 1 -44.95 -41.78 -0.59
C MET A 1 -45.32 -40.68 0.39
N ASP A 2 -46.34 -39.93 -0.01
CA ASP A 2 -47.40 -39.20 0.74
C ASP A 2 -47.45 -39.26 2.30
N PRO A 3 -48.22 -38.38 2.98
CA PRO A 3 -48.36 -36.91 2.87
C PRO A 3 -48.66 -36.24 4.25
N GLY A 4 -49.04 -34.95 4.30
CA GLY A 4 -49.91 -34.48 5.39
C GLY A 4 -49.89 -33.00 5.77
N ALA A 5 -50.35 -32.12 4.89
CA ALA A 5 -50.78 -30.76 5.21
C ALA A 5 -52.27 -30.71 5.58
N GLY A 6 -52.66 -29.84 6.53
CA GLY A 6 -54.05 -29.38 6.76
C GLY A 6 -54.00 -27.94 7.27
N LYS A 7 -54.28 -26.92 6.45
CA LYS A 7 -55.59 -26.32 6.07
C LYS A 7 -56.20 -25.37 7.13
N ASN A 8 -56.06 -24.08 6.82
CA ASN A 8 -57.06 -22.99 6.75
C ASN A 8 -58.20 -22.87 7.79
N GLY A 9 -58.36 -21.67 8.35
CA GLY A 9 -59.67 -21.12 8.75
C GLY A 9 -59.61 -19.73 9.40
N PRO A 10 -60.51 -18.77 9.10
CA PRO A 10 -60.29 -17.32 9.28
C PRO A 10 -61.24 -16.63 10.29
N ASN A 11 -61.11 -15.29 10.41
CA ASN A 11 -62.05 -14.28 10.94
C ASN A 11 -61.97 -13.87 12.43
N GLY A 12 -61.96 -12.54 12.64
CA GLY A 12 -62.63 -11.91 13.78
C GLY A 12 -61.83 -10.80 14.49
N PRO A 13 -62.24 -9.52 14.40
CA PRO A 13 -61.54 -8.39 15.02
C PRO A 13 -62.04 -8.14 16.45
N ASP A 14 -61.19 -7.60 17.34
CA ASP A 14 -61.72 -6.76 18.42
C ASP A 14 -60.70 -5.81 19.05
N ASN A 15 -61.22 -4.64 19.42
CA ASN A 15 -60.56 -3.42 19.87
C ASN A 15 -60.15 -3.47 21.35
N THR A 16 -58.92 -2.99 21.63
CA THR A 16 -58.36 -2.15 22.75
C THR A 16 -59.09 -1.99 24.12
N PRO A 17 -58.43 -1.47 25.20
CA PRO A 17 -57.01 -1.20 25.49
C PRO A 17 -56.52 -1.71 26.88
N GLY A 18 -55.19 -1.88 27.08
CA GLY A 18 -54.64 -2.30 28.39
C GLY A 18 -53.19 -1.88 28.63
N ALA A 19 -53.03 -0.82 29.40
CA ALA A 19 -51.88 -0.25 30.11
C ALA A 19 -50.49 -0.96 30.08
N ALA A 20 -49.51 -0.18 29.63
CA ALA A 20 -48.18 0.06 30.21
C ALA A 20 -47.45 -1.10 30.94
N GLY A 21 -46.49 -1.69 30.22
CA GLY A 21 -45.37 -2.44 30.79
C GLY A 21 -44.07 -2.01 30.11
N THR A 22 -43.23 -1.28 30.84
CA THR A 22 -41.88 -0.85 30.44
C THR A 22 -40.96 -2.06 30.28
N GLY A 23 -40.90 -2.63 29.08
CA GLY A 23 -39.92 -3.65 28.71
C GLY A 23 -38.79 -3.02 27.90
N ARG A 24 -37.60 -2.94 28.49
CA ARG A 24 -36.35 -2.64 27.77
C ARG A 24 -36.16 -3.68 26.65
N GLY A 25 -36.46 -3.28 25.42
CA GLY A 25 -36.12 -4.04 24.22
C GLY A 25 -34.61 -4.09 24.06
N ILE A 26 -34.03 -5.24 24.39
CA ILE A 26 -32.66 -5.60 24.04
C ILE A 26 -32.55 -5.52 22.52
N LEU A 27 -31.79 -4.54 22.02
CA LEU A 27 -31.38 -4.47 20.62
C LEU A 27 -30.65 -5.76 20.26
N SER A 28 -31.34 -6.66 19.56
CA SER A 28 -30.74 -7.87 18.99
C SER A 28 -29.68 -7.46 17.96
N ASN A 29 -28.46 -7.85 18.27
CA ASN A 29 -27.19 -7.51 17.65
C ASN A 29 -27.06 -8.13 16.23
N PRO A 30 -26.99 -7.35 15.11
CA PRO A 30 -26.89 -7.94 13.76
C PRO A 30 -25.46 -8.24 13.28
N THR A 31 -24.40 -7.96 14.05
CA THR A 31 -23.04 -7.84 13.47
C THR A 31 -22.04 -8.92 13.88
N ARG A 32 -22.48 -10.12 14.27
CA ARG A 32 -21.57 -11.19 14.70
C ARG A 32 -21.55 -12.46 13.86
N ARG A 33 -21.98 -12.41 12.59
CA ARG A 33 -21.83 -13.56 11.68
C ARG A 33 -20.94 -13.18 10.50
N THR A 34 -19.63 -13.35 10.67
CA THR A 34 -18.73 -13.64 9.54
C THR A 34 -19.23 -14.96 8.95
N LEU A 35 -19.78 -14.93 7.74
CA LEU A 35 -20.19 -16.14 7.04
C LEU A 35 -18.96 -17.04 6.93
N ARG A 36 -19.06 -18.29 7.42
CA ARG A 36 -17.97 -19.27 7.23
C ARG A 36 -17.83 -19.56 5.74
N ALA A 37 -16.65 -19.97 5.28
CA ALA A 37 -16.39 -20.31 3.87
C ALA A 37 -17.37 -21.34 3.24
N GLY A 38 -18.16 -22.08 4.03
CA GLY A 38 -19.24 -22.97 3.56
C GLY A 38 -20.66 -22.39 3.63
N GLU A 39 -20.84 -21.14 4.09
CA GLU A 39 -22.13 -20.42 4.16
C GLU A 39 -22.29 -19.39 3.02
N ILE A 40 -21.29 -19.25 2.14
CA ILE A 40 -21.35 -18.37 0.96
C ILE A 40 -21.91 -19.21 -0.19
N PRO A 41 -23.13 -18.90 -0.71
CA PRO A 41 -23.72 -19.66 -1.79
C PRO A 41 -22.82 -19.65 -3.02
N SER A 42 -22.62 -20.81 -3.66
CA SER A 42 -21.97 -20.88 -4.96
C SER A 42 -22.72 -19.98 -5.94
N THR A 43 -22.03 -18.94 -6.39
CA THR A 43 -22.61 -17.89 -7.24
C THR A 43 -21.59 -17.59 -8.32
N MET A 44 -21.84 -18.12 -9.52
CA MET A 44 -21.09 -17.75 -10.71
C MET A 44 -21.84 -16.65 -11.45
N ILE A 45 -21.13 -15.57 -11.78
CA ILE A 45 -21.66 -14.46 -12.55
C ILE A 45 -21.10 -14.54 -13.97
N GLU A 46 -22.00 -14.54 -14.95
CA GLU A 46 -21.66 -14.53 -16.37
C GLU A 46 -21.88 -13.14 -16.99
N CYS A 47 -21.06 -12.81 -17.98
CA CYS A 47 -21.17 -11.59 -18.75
C CYS A 47 -20.80 -11.88 -20.21
N VAL A 48 -21.65 -11.44 -21.14
CA VAL A 48 -21.42 -11.60 -22.58
C VAL A 48 -20.14 -10.90 -23.07
N HIS A 49 -19.63 -9.94 -22.30
CA HIS A 49 -18.42 -9.17 -22.62
C HIS A 49 -17.15 -9.77 -22.01
N ALA A 50 -17.25 -10.86 -21.22
CA ALA A 50 -16.17 -11.34 -20.38
C ALA A 50 -14.87 -11.67 -21.14
N GLU A 51 -14.97 -12.17 -22.36
CA GLU A 51 -13.80 -12.54 -23.18
C GLU A 51 -12.99 -11.33 -23.63
N GLN A 52 -13.64 -10.19 -23.86
CA GLN A 52 -13.02 -9.00 -24.48
C GLN A 52 -12.77 -7.87 -23.48
N CYS A 53 -13.69 -7.67 -22.53
CA CYS A 53 -13.64 -6.58 -21.55
C CYS A 53 -12.63 -6.86 -20.43
N GLY A 54 -11.72 -5.91 -20.18
CA GLY A 54 -10.74 -6.00 -19.08
C GLY A 54 -11.28 -5.65 -17.68
N GLY A 55 -12.57 -5.34 -17.54
CA GLY A 55 -13.12 -4.77 -16.32
C GLY A 55 -13.30 -5.74 -15.13
N CYS A 56 -13.50 -7.04 -15.40
CA CYS A 56 -13.82 -8.04 -14.39
C CYS A 56 -12.99 -9.33 -14.62
N PRO A 57 -11.70 -9.36 -14.26
CA PRO A 57 -10.81 -10.47 -14.59
C PRO A 57 -11.20 -11.81 -13.92
N LEU A 58 -11.94 -11.78 -12.80
CA LEU A 58 -12.40 -12.98 -12.08
C LEU A 58 -13.85 -13.36 -12.41
N ILE A 59 -14.48 -12.71 -13.38
CA ILE A 59 -15.85 -13.08 -13.79
C ILE A 59 -15.88 -14.52 -14.32
N GLY A 60 -16.94 -15.26 -14.05
CA GLY A 60 -17.03 -16.71 -14.31
C GLY A 60 -16.35 -17.60 -13.25
N MET A 61 -15.56 -17.05 -12.32
CA MET A 61 -15.07 -17.79 -11.15
C MET A 61 -16.15 -17.82 -10.06
N ASP A 62 -16.30 -18.95 -9.37
CA ASP A 62 -17.17 -19.05 -8.19
C ASP A 62 -16.80 -17.99 -7.14
N TYR A 63 -17.81 -17.28 -6.59
CA TYR A 63 -17.56 -16.17 -5.69
C TYR A 63 -16.78 -16.55 -4.41
N ALA A 64 -17.01 -17.73 -3.84
CA ALA A 64 -16.24 -18.19 -2.67
C ALA A 64 -14.77 -18.45 -3.05
N GLN A 65 -14.52 -18.93 -4.28
CA GLN A 65 -13.16 -19.04 -4.81
C GLN A 65 -12.52 -17.67 -5.04
N GLN A 66 -13.26 -16.66 -5.52
CA GLN A 66 -12.75 -15.29 -5.65
C GLN A 66 -12.27 -14.74 -4.30
N LEU A 67 -13.07 -14.91 -3.24
CA LEU A 67 -12.71 -14.47 -1.89
C LEU A 67 -11.47 -15.22 -1.35
N THR A 68 -11.35 -16.50 -1.65
CA THR A 68 -10.16 -17.31 -1.31
C THR A 68 -8.91 -16.79 -2.03
N THR A 69 -9.02 -16.50 -3.33
CA THR A 69 -7.93 -15.91 -4.13
C THR A 69 -7.51 -14.53 -3.61
N LYS A 70 -8.47 -13.67 -3.27
CA LYS A 70 -8.19 -12.35 -2.66
C LYS A 70 -7.48 -12.49 -1.31
N ARG A 71 -7.90 -13.44 -0.46
CA ARG A 71 -7.21 -13.74 0.80
C ARG A 71 -5.77 -14.19 0.56
N ALA A 72 -5.56 -15.10 -0.40
CA ALA A 72 -4.24 -15.61 -0.74
C ALA A 72 -3.32 -14.48 -1.23
N ARG A 73 -3.83 -13.50 -1.98
CA ARG A 73 -3.08 -12.30 -2.38
C ARG A 73 -2.58 -11.50 -1.17
N VAL A 74 -3.43 -11.29 -0.17
CA VAL A 74 -3.03 -10.60 1.08
C VAL A 74 -1.99 -11.42 1.84
N VAL A 75 -2.18 -12.73 2.00
CA VAL A 75 -1.21 -13.61 2.68
C VAL A 75 0.14 -13.63 1.96
N SER A 76 0.15 -13.68 0.63
CA SER A 76 1.37 -13.69 -0.18
C SER A 76 2.18 -12.41 -0.01
N ALA A 77 1.53 -11.25 0.14
CA ALA A 77 2.23 -9.99 0.39
C ALA A 77 2.95 -9.99 1.75
N ILE A 78 2.33 -10.59 2.76
CA ILE A 78 2.81 -10.57 4.15
C ILE A 78 3.95 -11.57 4.39
N VAL A 79 3.94 -12.73 3.73
CA VAL A 79 4.88 -13.85 4.00
C VAL A 79 6.35 -13.48 3.77
N HIS A 80 6.63 -12.41 3.03
CA HIS A 80 7.99 -11.93 2.76
C HIS A 80 8.59 -11.06 3.85
N TYR A 81 7.85 -10.81 4.93
CA TYR A 81 8.27 -9.97 6.05
C TYR A 81 8.31 -10.79 7.34
N PRO A 82 9.50 -11.14 7.84
CA PRO A 82 9.63 -11.91 9.08
C PRO A 82 8.92 -11.27 10.28
N ALA A 83 8.90 -9.94 10.36
CA ALA A 83 8.23 -9.21 11.44
C ALA A 83 6.70 -9.39 11.44
N LEU A 84 6.13 -9.87 10.34
CA LEU A 84 4.68 -10.06 10.16
C LEU A 84 4.27 -11.53 10.12
N GLU A 85 5.17 -12.47 10.44
CA GLU A 85 4.92 -13.91 10.35
C GLU A 85 3.71 -14.36 11.21
N LEU A 86 3.50 -13.72 12.36
CA LEU A 86 2.41 -14.03 13.29
C LEU A 86 1.09 -13.30 12.96
N LEU A 87 1.05 -12.52 11.88
CA LEU A 87 -0.12 -11.72 11.53
C LEU A 87 -1.22 -12.60 10.90
N TYR A 88 -2.38 -12.66 11.55
CA TYR A 88 -3.50 -13.47 11.06
C TYR A 88 -4.34 -12.72 10.01
N THR A 89 -4.41 -13.24 8.79
CA THR A 89 -5.34 -12.71 7.76
C THR A 89 -6.70 -13.40 7.86
N ARG A 90 -7.74 -12.64 8.23
CA ARG A 90 -9.13 -13.12 8.29
C ARG A 90 -9.65 -13.56 6.92
N GLN A 91 -10.80 -14.24 6.91
CA GLN A 91 -11.56 -14.45 5.68
C GLN A 91 -12.01 -13.10 5.11
N VAL A 92 -12.03 -12.99 3.77
CA VAL A 92 -12.45 -11.76 3.09
C VAL A 92 -13.93 -11.54 3.37
N VAL A 93 -14.24 -10.34 3.85
CA VAL A 93 -15.61 -9.91 4.08
C VAL A 93 -16.28 -9.75 2.71
N PRO A 94 -17.35 -10.51 2.41
CA PRO A 94 -18.00 -10.47 1.10
C PRO A 94 -18.72 -9.14 0.85
N GLY A 95 -18.78 -8.77 -0.43
CA GLY A 95 -19.65 -7.72 -0.94
C GLY A 95 -21.11 -8.03 -0.60
N ASP A 96 -21.85 -7.03 -0.14
CA ASP A 96 -23.30 -7.13 0.02
C ASP A 96 -24.02 -7.20 -1.34
N GLN A 97 -23.36 -6.71 -2.41
CA GLN A 97 -23.79 -6.87 -3.79
C GLN A 97 -22.59 -7.24 -4.68
N ILE A 98 -22.73 -8.27 -5.51
CA ILE A 98 -21.67 -8.71 -6.44
C ILE A 98 -21.81 -8.03 -7.82
N VAL A 99 -23.04 -7.64 -8.17
CA VAL A 99 -23.42 -6.93 -9.40
C VAL A 99 -24.21 -5.68 -9.04
N GLY A 100 -24.27 -4.70 -9.94
CA GLY A 100 -24.96 -3.44 -9.68
C GLY A 100 -24.39 -2.59 -8.54
N TYR A 101 -23.18 -2.91 -8.05
CA TYR A 101 -22.59 -2.22 -6.90
C TYR A 101 -21.81 -0.96 -7.28
N ARG A 102 -21.38 -0.84 -8.54
CA ARG A 102 -20.39 0.15 -8.98
C ARG A 102 -21.03 1.51 -9.19
N GLY A 103 -20.97 2.34 -8.15
CA GLY A 103 -21.51 3.71 -8.13
C GLY A 103 -20.64 4.75 -8.82
N ARG A 104 -19.50 4.38 -9.40
CA ARG A 104 -18.70 5.27 -10.27
C ARG A 104 -18.07 4.52 -11.43
N ALA A 105 -18.17 5.08 -12.64
CA ALA A 105 -17.59 4.50 -13.84
C ALA A 105 -16.97 5.58 -14.73
N LYS A 106 -15.76 5.30 -15.22
CA LYS A 106 -15.09 6.05 -16.29
C LYS A 106 -15.14 5.15 -17.53
N LEU A 107 -15.88 5.57 -18.54
CA LEU A 107 -16.10 4.79 -19.77
C LEU A 107 -15.56 5.58 -20.96
N ILE A 108 -14.74 4.93 -21.78
CA ILE A 108 -14.16 5.51 -22.99
C ILE A 108 -15.21 5.48 -24.09
N VAL A 109 -15.26 6.52 -24.91
CA VAL A 109 -16.10 6.59 -26.11
C VAL A 109 -15.23 6.23 -27.31
N SER A 110 -15.60 5.20 -28.06
CA SER A 110 -14.90 4.82 -29.30
C SER A 110 -15.19 5.81 -30.41
N SER A 111 -14.34 5.87 -31.43
CA SER A 111 -14.57 6.69 -32.63
C SER A 111 -15.89 6.34 -33.36
N THR A 112 -16.39 5.12 -33.18
CA THR A 112 -17.69 4.65 -33.70
C THR A 112 -18.89 4.95 -32.80
N GLY A 113 -18.68 5.62 -31.66
CA GLY A 113 -19.73 5.97 -30.70
C GLY A 113 -20.09 4.87 -29.68
N GLY A 114 -19.34 3.78 -29.64
CA GLY A 114 -19.39 2.79 -28.56
C GLY A 114 -18.93 3.41 -27.23
N ILE A 115 -19.40 2.87 -26.11
CA ILE A 115 -19.08 3.37 -24.76
C ILE A 115 -18.61 2.18 -23.94
N GLY A 116 -17.35 2.19 -23.50
CA GLY A 116 -16.86 1.05 -22.78
C GLY A 116 -15.47 1.19 -22.18
N LEU A 117 -14.69 0.11 -22.27
CA LEU A 117 -13.37 0.01 -21.67
C LEU A 117 -12.38 -0.47 -22.73
N TYR A 118 -11.09 -0.20 -22.50
CA TYR A 118 -10.05 -0.80 -23.32
C TYR A 118 -10.07 -2.33 -23.19
N GLY A 119 -9.82 -3.01 -24.31
CA GLY A 119 -9.82 -4.46 -24.41
C GLY A 119 -8.68 -5.13 -23.66
N ARG A 120 -8.82 -6.44 -23.40
CA ARG A 120 -7.79 -7.25 -22.71
C ARG A 120 -6.49 -7.40 -23.51
N SER A 121 -6.53 -7.18 -24.82
CA SER A 121 -5.36 -7.28 -25.73
C SER A 121 -4.29 -6.21 -25.48
N GLY A 122 -4.60 -5.14 -24.73
CA GLY A 122 -3.66 -4.06 -24.45
C GLY A 122 -3.45 -3.08 -25.61
N ASN A 123 -3.92 -3.41 -26.82
CA ASN A 123 -4.17 -2.44 -27.87
C ASN A 123 -5.26 -1.50 -27.36
N HIS A 124 -5.11 -0.18 -27.53
CA HIS A 124 -6.06 0.84 -27.05
C HIS A 124 -7.44 0.80 -27.74
N ASP A 125 -7.90 -0.39 -28.11
CA ASP A 125 -9.18 -0.70 -28.71
C ASP A 125 -10.28 -0.62 -27.64
N VAL A 126 -11.27 0.22 -27.89
CA VAL A 126 -12.42 0.40 -26.99
C VAL A 126 -13.44 -0.69 -27.30
N ILE A 127 -13.68 -1.56 -26.33
CA ILE A 127 -14.72 -2.59 -26.38
C ILE A 127 -16.03 -1.99 -25.90
N ASP A 128 -17.04 -2.02 -26.77
CA ASP A 128 -18.38 -1.58 -26.41
C ASP A 128 -19.05 -2.56 -25.43
N ILE A 129 -19.56 -2.05 -24.30
CA ILE A 129 -20.09 -2.90 -23.20
C ILE A 129 -21.49 -2.49 -22.74
N PRO A 130 -22.53 -2.63 -23.59
CA PRO A 130 -23.92 -2.40 -23.18
C PRO A 130 -24.34 -3.36 -22.06
N ASN A 131 -25.21 -2.94 -21.15
CA ASN A 131 -25.69 -3.80 -20.04
C ASN A 131 -24.54 -4.34 -19.13
N CYS A 132 -23.51 -3.53 -18.89
CA CYS A 132 -22.42 -3.88 -17.98
C CYS A 132 -22.96 -4.26 -16.58
N ARG A 133 -22.77 -5.52 -16.18
CA ARG A 133 -23.38 -6.14 -14.98
C ARG A 133 -23.02 -5.44 -13.66
N VAL A 134 -21.83 -4.84 -13.57
CA VAL A 134 -21.36 -4.25 -12.31
C VAL A 134 -21.84 -2.82 -12.12
N LEU A 135 -22.26 -2.11 -13.19
CA LEU A 135 -22.72 -0.72 -13.08
C LEU A 135 -23.96 -0.64 -12.21
N ALA A 136 -23.97 0.32 -11.29
CA ALA A 136 -25.17 0.61 -10.51
C ALA A 136 -26.34 0.95 -11.45
N PRO A 137 -27.59 0.57 -11.11
CA PRO A 137 -28.73 0.73 -12.01
C PRO A 137 -28.90 2.14 -12.56
N ALA A 138 -28.66 3.17 -11.73
CA ALA A 138 -28.73 4.57 -12.17
C ALA A 138 -27.68 4.90 -13.24
N LEU A 139 -26.46 4.37 -13.12
CA LEU A 139 -25.41 4.58 -14.11
C LEU A 139 -25.67 3.79 -15.40
N ALA A 140 -26.18 2.57 -15.28
CA ALA A 140 -26.55 1.76 -16.43
C ALA A 140 -27.65 2.44 -17.27
N GLU A 141 -28.68 3.00 -16.64
CA GLU A 141 -29.75 3.74 -17.30
C GLU A 141 -29.22 4.96 -18.06
N VAL A 142 -28.41 5.81 -17.39
CA VAL A 142 -27.81 6.98 -18.01
C VAL A 142 -26.89 6.59 -19.17
N THR A 143 -26.09 5.54 -19.01
CA THR A 143 -25.21 5.05 -20.08
C THR A 143 -26.02 4.60 -21.29
N THR A 144 -27.10 3.84 -21.09
CA THR A 144 -27.99 3.41 -22.19
C THR A 144 -28.60 4.58 -22.95
N MET A 145 -29.07 5.62 -22.24
CA MET A 145 -29.60 6.82 -22.89
C MET A 145 -28.52 7.59 -23.66
N LEU A 146 -27.31 7.72 -23.08
CA LEU A 146 -26.18 8.38 -23.74
C LEU A 146 -25.78 7.70 -25.04
N ARG A 147 -25.91 6.38 -25.15
CA ARG A 147 -25.68 5.66 -26.42
C ARG A 147 -26.63 6.11 -27.51
N GLY A 148 -27.91 6.22 -27.19
CA GLY A 148 -28.92 6.73 -28.11
C GLY A 148 -28.63 8.17 -28.52
N LEU A 149 -28.24 9.02 -27.57
CA LEU A 149 -27.90 10.42 -27.82
C LEU A 149 -26.62 10.58 -28.64
N ILE A 150 -25.60 9.75 -28.46
CA ILE A 150 -24.38 9.77 -29.29
C ILE A 150 -24.71 9.31 -30.72
N ALA A 151 -25.55 8.28 -30.87
CA ALA A 151 -25.99 7.79 -32.17
C ALA A 151 -26.91 8.77 -32.91
N SER A 152 -27.68 9.58 -32.18
CA SER A 152 -28.62 10.57 -32.73
C SER A 152 -28.64 11.83 -31.85
N PRO A 153 -27.61 12.69 -31.96
CA PRO A 153 -27.45 13.83 -31.07
C PRO A 153 -28.47 14.94 -31.39
N PRO A 154 -29.05 15.59 -30.37
CA PRO A 154 -29.86 16.78 -30.60
C PRO A 154 -28.98 17.90 -31.17
N PRO A 155 -29.55 18.83 -31.97
CA PRO A 155 -28.80 19.89 -32.65
C PRO A 155 -27.85 20.65 -31.73
N GLU A 156 -28.33 21.00 -30.53
CA GLU A 156 -27.63 21.79 -29.52
C GLU A 156 -26.44 21.05 -28.90
N ALA A 157 -26.46 19.71 -28.88
CA ALA A 157 -25.42 18.89 -28.28
C ALA A 157 -24.53 18.17 -29.32
N ARG A 158 -24.77 18.36 -30.61
CA ARG A 158 -24.05 17.67 -31.69
C ARG A 158 -22.54 17.89 -31.64
N GLY A 159 -22.10 19.11 -31.32
CA GLY A 159 -20.67 19.41 -31.18
C GLY A 159 -20.02 18.66 -30.03
N LEU A 160 -20.69 18.61 -28.87
CA LEU A 160 -20.19 17.98 -27.64
C LEU A 160 -20.17 16.46 -27.75
N LEU A 161 -21.19 15.85 -28.36
CA LEU A 161 -21.36 14.39 -28.41
C LEU A 161 -20.58 13.71 -29.55
N LEU A 162 -19.88 14.48 -30.40
CA LEU A 162 -19.13 13.92 -31.52
C LEU A 162 -17.92 13.11 -31.00
N PRO A 163 -17.86 11.77 -31.21
CA PRO A 163 -16.78 10.94 -30.71
C PRO A 163 -15.42 11.36 -31.24
N TYR A 164 -14.40 11.33 -30.37
CA TYR A 164 -13.04 11.68 -30.73
C TYR A 164 -12.37 10.58 -31.56
N ASP A 165 -11.77 10.97 -32.69
CA ASP A 165 -10.87 10.15 -33.49
C ASP A 165 -9.50 10.85 -33.61
N PRO A 166 -8.39 10.21 -33.22
CA PRO A 166 -7.04 10.73 -33.44
C PRO A 166 -6.73 11.06 -34.90
N HIS A 167 -7.27 10.28 -35.83
CA HIS A 167 -7.07 10.43 -37.28
C HIS A 167 -8.19 11.22 -37.96
N GLY A 168 -9.20 11.65 -37.19
CA GLY A 168 -10.38 12.34 -37.68
C GLY A 168 -10.78 13.54 -36.81
N GLY A 169 -12.07 13.91 -36.88
CA GLY A 169 -12.67 14.98 -36.09
C GLY A 169 -13.20 14.50 -34.74
N GLY A 170 -14.03 15.33 -34.10
CA GLY A 170 -14.70 15.00 -32.84
C GLY A 170 -13.91 15.36 -31.58
N VAL A 171 -14.61 15.33 -30.45
CA VAL A 171 -14.16 15.92 -29.18
C VAL A 171 -14.38 14.98 -27.99
N LEU A 172 -15.42 14.15 -28.01
CA LEU A 172 -15.79 13.31 -26.87
C LEU A 172 -14.90 12.08 -26.78
N ARG A 173 -14.07 12.01 -25.74
CA ARG A 173 -13.16 10.89 -25.48
C ARG A 173 -13.72 9.87 -24.50
N ALA A 174 -14.41 10.34 -23.47
CA ALA A 174 -14.89 9.49 -22.38
C ALA A 174 -16.02 10.18 -21.61
N ILE A 175 -16.66 9.42 -20.72
CA ILE A 175 -17.61 9.91 -19.73
C ILE A 175 -17.20 9.42 -18.33
N ASP A 176 -17.29 10.29 -17.31
CA ASP A 176 -17.20 9.92 -15.89
C ASP A 176 -18.59 10.08 -15.26
N LEU A 177 -19.13 8.96 -14.80
CA LEU A 177 -20.44 8.84 -14.18
C LEU A 177 -20.26 8.58 -12.70
N ARG A 178 -20.95 9.34 -11.86
CA ARG A 178 -20.94 9.15 -10.41
C ARG A 178 -22.35 9.17 -9.85
N GLU A 179 -22.73 8.08 -9.19
CA GLU A 179 -23.97 7.97 -8.44
C GLU A 179 -23.86 8.76 -7.13
N VAL A 180 -24.91 9.49 -6.78
CA VAL A 180 -25.02 10.25 -5.54
C VAL A 180 -26.36 9.95 -4.85
N HIS A 181 -26.33 9.79 -3.53
CA HIS A 181 -27.52 9.53 -2.70
C HIS A 181 -27.84 10.77 -1.89
N MET A 182 -28.88 11.49 -2.33
CA MET A 182 -29.31 12.78 -1.80
C MET A 182 -30.55 12.62 -0.91
N PRO A 183 -30.91 13.66 -0.12
CA PRO A 183 -32.11 13.64 0.72
C PRO A 183 -33.41 13.35 -0.05
N SER A 184 -34.41 12.83 0.65
CA SER A 184 -35.75 12.53 0.08
C SER A 184 -36.45 13.77 -0.50
N THR A 185 -36.08 14.96 -0.05
CA THR A 185 -36.62 16.26 -0.49
C THR A 185 -36.11 16.70 -1.87
N THR A 186 -35.10 16.03 -2.43
CA THR A 186 -34.61 16.35 -3.78
C THR A 186 -35.66 15.99 -4.84
N ALA A 187 -35.97 16.94 -5.71
CA ALA A 187 -36.90 16.74 -6.81
C ALA A 187 -36.30 15.80 -7.88
N LEU A 188 -36.57 14.51 -7.73
CA LEU A 188 -36.30 13.45 -8.70
C LEU A 188 -37.50 12.50 -8.76
N PRO A 189 -37.70 11.73 -9.86
CA PRO A 189 -38.81 10.78 -9.99
C PRO A 189 -38.85 9.80 -8.81
N GLU A 190 -40.03 9.42 -8.32
CA GLU A 190 -40.17 8.53 -7.15
C GLU A 190 -39.51 7.15 -7.35
N THR A 191 -39.38 6.70 -8.60
CA THR A 191 -38.65 5.47 -9.00
C THR A 191 -37.15 5.50 -8.70
N THR A 192 -36.63 6.64 -8.21
CA THR A 192 -35.22 6.84 -7.83
C THR A 192 -34.98 6.71 -6.32
N THR A 193 -35.93 6.18 -5.56
CA THR A 193 -35.88 6.13 -4.09
C THR A 193 -35.24 4.85 -3.58
N THR A 194 -34.27 4.99 -2.67
CA THR A 194 -33.68 3.84 -1.95
C THR A 194 -34.61 3.35 -0.84
N ALA A 195 -34.36 2.15 -0.31
CA ALA A 195 -35.09 1.63 0.86
C ALA A 195 -34.99 2.55 2.10
N GLN A 196 -33.92 3.35 2.18
CA GLN A 196 -33.69 4.33 3.24
C GLN A 196 -34.31 5.71 2.94
N GLY A 197 -35.08 5.84 1.85
CA GLY A 197 -35.76 7.07 1.46
C GLY A 197 -34.92 8.10 0.69
N ASN A 198 -33.61 7.86 0.49
CA ASN A 198 -32.75 8.75 -0.30
C ASN A 198 -33.12 8.73 -1.78
N ARG A 199 -32.94 9.87 -2.48
CA ARG A 199 -33.06 9.96 -3.94
C ARG A 199 -31.71 9.69 -4.60
N VAL A 200 -31.72 8.86 -5.65
CA VAL A 200 -30.53 8.45 -6.39
C VAL A 200 -30.40 9.27 -7.67
N GLY A 201 -29.36 10.08 -7.77
CA GLY A 201 -29.02 10.85 -8.97
C GLY A 201 -27.63 10.54 -9.50
N VAL A 202 -27.29 11.15 -10.63
CA VAL A 202 -26.01 10.98 -11.32
C VAL A 202 -25.37 12.34 -11.62
N LEU A 203 -24.10 12.48 -11.26
CA LEU A 203 -23.22 13.52 -11.80
C LEU A 203 -22.53 12.96 -13.05
N LEU A 204 -22.72 13.63 -14.19
CA LEU A 204 -22.17 13.24 -15.49
C LEU A 204 -21.08 14.23 -15.90
N THR A 205 -19.89 13.72 -16.18
CA THR A 205 -18.79 14.51 -16.75
C THR A 205 -18.47 14.00 -18.15
N PHE A 206 -18.53 14.87 -19.15
CA PHE A 206 -17.99 14.59 -20.49
C PHE A 206 -16.51 14.92 -20.51
N VAL A 207 -15.69 13.99 -20.97
CA VAL A 207 -14.24 14.20 -21.14
C VAL A 207 -13.98 14.59 -22.58
N LEU A 208 -13.49 15.80 -22.77
CA LEU A 208 -13.38 16.48 -24.05
C LEU A 208 -11.92 16.71 -24.41
N GLN A 209 -11.55 16.43 -25.65
CA GLN A 209 -10.23 16.74 -26.19
C GLN A 209 -10.04 18.28 -26.26
N ARG A 210 -9.08 18.82 -25.49
CA ARG A 210 -8.92 20.26 -25.22
C ARG A 210 -8.83 21.15 -26.47
N ASP A 211 -8.07 20.75 -27.48
CA ASP A 211 -7.84 21.52 -28.71
C ASP A 211 -9.02 21.47 -29.70
N ARG A 212 -10.09 20.74 -29.38
CA ARG A 212 -11.27 20.54 -30.24
C ARG A 212 -12.58 20.93 -29.56
N VAL A 213 -12.51 21.61 -28.41
CA VAL A 213 -13.67 21.91 -27.59
C VAL A 213 -14.51 23.06 -28.18
N PRO A 214 -15.84 22.92 -28.25
CA PRO A 214 -16.74 24.02 -28.62
C PRO A 214 -16.62 25.23 -27.68
N SER A 215 -17.22 26.35 -28.06
CA SER A 215 -17.26 27.52 -27.20
C SER A 215 -17.98 27.23 -25.87
N ARG A 216 -17.66 28.01 -24.84
CA ARG A 216 -18.25 27.85 -23.51
C ARG A 216 -19.78 27.96 -23.52
N ASP A 217 -20.34 28.82 -24.36
CA ASP A 217 -21.78 29.02 -24.45
C ASP A 217 -22.48 27.84 -25.15
N GLU A 218 -21.89 27.32 -26.24
CA GLU A 218 -22.36 26.09 -26.89
C GLU A 218 -22.33 24.89 -25.93
N LEU A 219 -21.27 24.75 -25.13
CA LEU A 219 -21.20 23.68 -24.13
C LEU A 219 -22.28 23.78 -23.05
N LYS A 220 -22.59 25.00 -22.59
CA LYS A 220 -23.67 25.22 -21.62
C LYS A 220 -25.04 24.95 -22.24
N GLU A 221 -25.24 25.31 -23.50
CA GLU A 221 -26.47 25.01 -24.24
C GLU A 221 -26.66 23.50 -24.42
N ALA A 222 -25.61 22.80 -24.86
CA ALA A 222 -25.58 21.35 -24.91
C ALA A 222 -25.90 20.71 -23.54
N GLY A 223 -25.30 21.22 -22.46
CA GLY A 223 -25.57 20.77 -21.10
C GLY A 223 -27.04 20.88 -20.70
N ARG A 224 -27.68 22.03 -20.98
CA ARG A 224 -29.12 22.23 -20.72
C ARG A 224 -29.99 21.26 -21.52
N ALA A 225 -29.73 21.12 -22.82
CA ALA A 225 -30.46 20.22 -23.69
C ALA A 225 -30.35 18.76 -23.19
N LEU A 226 -29.13 18.30 -22.91
CA LEU A 226 -28.89 16.93 -22.45
C LEU A 226 -29.51 16.63 -21.10
N ARG A 227 -29.46 17.56 -20.14
CA ARG A 227 -30.05 17.34 -18.82
C ARG A 227 -31.57 17.16 -18.89
N SER A 228 -32.24 17.89 -19.79
CA SER A 228 -33.69 17.72 -20.00
C SER A 228 -34.07 16.32 -20.53
N LEU A 229 -33.14 15.64 -21.20
CA LEU A 229 -33.31 14.30 -21.77
C LEU A 229 -32.84 13.18 -20.83
N LEU A 230 -32.15 13.52 -19.74
CA LEU A 230 -31.51 12.56 -18.82
C LEU A 230 -32.07 12.74 -17.40
N PRO A 231 -33.26 12.17 -17.08
CA PRO A 231 -33.99 12.46 -15.85
C PRO A 231 -33.25 12.07 -14.55
N ARG A 232 -32.26 11.16 -14.62
CA ARG A 232 -31.41 10.81 -13.46
C ARG A 232 -30.24 11.75 -13.25
N VAL A 233 -29.89 12.58 -14.23
CA VAL A 233 -28.69 13.42 -14.18
C VAL A 233 -29.01 14.73 -13.46
N VAL A 234 -28.40 14.92 -12.30
CA VAL A 234 -28.64 16.11 -11.47
C VAL A 234 -27.67 17.25 -11.79
N GLY A 235 -26.52 16.92 -12.38
CA GLY A 235 -25.52 17.89 -12.84
C GLY A 235 -24.67 17.33 -13.97
N ILE A 236 -24.29 18.21 -14.90
CA ILE A 236 -23.45 17.93 -16.07
C ILE A 236 -22.22 18.83 -16.05
N ALA A 237 -21.05 18.26 -16.30
CA ALA A 237 -19.80 18.97 -16.48
C ALA A 237 -19.03 18.53 -17.74
N ALA A 238 -18.10 19.36 -18.19
CA ALA A 238 -17.06 19.03 -19.15
C ALA A 238 -15.70 19.03 -18.45
N ASN A 239 -14.87 18.03 -18.71
CA ASN A 239 -13.49 17.94 -18.28
C ASN A 239 -12.57 17.99 -19.49
N LEU A 240 -11.51 18.81 -19.45
CA LEU A 240 -10.64 19.05 -20.60
C LEU A 240 -9.40 18.15 -20.52
N HIS A 241 -9.28 17.22 -21.47
CA HIS A 241 -8.18 16.25 -21.59
C HIS A 241 -7.10 16.75 -22.55
N GLU A 242 -5.83 16.61 -22.15
CA GLU A 242 -4.66 16.96 -22.95
C GLU A 242 -4.23 15.76 -23.81
N ALA A 243 -3.86 15.98 -25.08
CA ALA A 243 -3.67 14.93 -26.08
C ALA A 243 -2.82 13.72 -25.63
N ASP A 244 -1.74 13.97 -24.87
CA ASP A 244 -0.78 12.96 -24.43
C ASP A 244 -0.90 12.60 -22.93
N ALA A 245 -1.96 13.05 -22.25
CA ALA A 245 -2.14 12.76 -20.83
C ALA A 245 -2.55 11.29 -20.59
N PRO A 246 -1.81 10.53 -19.75
CA PRO A 246 -2.11 9.14 -19.47
C PRO A 246 -3.37 8.96 -18.58
N GLN A 247 -3.82 10.03 -17.91
CA GLN A 247 -5.06 10.01 -17.14
C GLN A 247 -6.28 10.31 -18.03
N ILE A 248 -7.41 9.67 -17.74
CA ILE A 248 -8.68 9.94 -18.45
C ILE A 248 -9.18 11.36 -18.17
N LEU A 249 -9.11 11.80 -16.91
CA LEU A 249 -9.53 13.15 -16.53
C LEU A 249 -8.31 14.07 -16.61
N GLY A 250 -8.46 15.20 -17.29
CA GLY A 250 -7.51 16.30 -17.23
C GLY A 250 -7.75 17.24 -16.05
N PRO A 251 -6.95 18.31 -15.94
CA PRO A 251 -6.89 19.16 -14.75
C PRO A 251 -8.07 20.12 -14.60
N GLU A 252 -8.77 20.42 -15.70
CA GLU A 252 -9.81 21.44 -15.74
C GLU A 252 -11.20 20.82 -15.89
N THR A 253 -12.13 21.23 -15.03
CA THR A 253 -13.54 20.80 -15.08
C THR A 253 -14.47 21.99 -14.99
N MET A 254 -15.41 22.09 -15.92
CA MET A 254 -16.39 23.16 -16.03
C MET A 254 -17.80 22.60 -15.91
N VAL A 255 -18.61 23.17 -15.01
CA VAL A 255 -20.04 22.84 -14.90
C VAL A 255 -20.80 23.44 -16.10
N LEU A 256 -21.61 22.61 -16.76
CA LEU A 256 -22.41 22.99 -17.92
C LEU A 256 -23.84 23.33 -17.52
N ASP A 257 -24.48 22.45 -16.75
CA ASP A 257 -25.83 22.64 -16.21
C ASP A 257 -26.07 21.83 -14.93
N GLY A 258 -27.01 22.27 -14.11
CA GLY A 258 -27.42 21.59 -12.87
C GLY A 258 -26.51 21.80 -11.69
N VAL A 259 -26.56 20.87 -10.75
CA VAL A 259 -25.86 21.05 -9.46
C VAL A 259 -24.34 20.93 -9.66
N PRO A 260 -23.53 21.86 -9.13
CA PRO A 260 -22.07 21.81 -9.25
C PRO A 260 -21.45 20.72 -8.36
N HIS A 261 -22.20 20.30 -7.33
CA HIS A 261 -21.88 19.25 -6.38
C HIS A 261 -23.19 18.69 -5.80
N ALA A 262 -23.14 17.50 -5.21
CA ALA A 262 -24.31 16.86 -4.61
C ALA A 262 -23.96 16.19 -3.28
N GLU A 263 -24.94 16.06 -2.39
CA GLU A 263 -24.80 15.23 -1.20
C GLU A 263 -24.73 13.75 -1.60
N ASP A 264 -23.84 13.02 -0.94
CA ASP A 264 -23.56 11.62 -1.25
C ASP A 264 -23.51 10.81 0.05
N ARG A 265 -24.65 10.24 0.45
CA ARG A 265 -24.81 9.55 1.74
C ARG A 265 -24.13 8.19 1.78
N ILE A 266 -23.25 7.97 2.76
CA ILE A 266 -22.62 6.69 3.07
C ILE A 266 -22.91 6.34 4.53
N GLY A 267 -23.77 5.35 4.75
CA GLY A 267 -24.25 5.01 6.09
C GLY A 267 -25.10 6.14 6.69
N PRO A 268 -24.87 6.55 7.95
CA PRO A 268 -25.70 7.56 8.62
C PRO A 268 -25.39 9.01 8.18
N THR A 269 -24.24 9.26 7.55
CA THR A 269 -23.74 10.59 7.20
C THR A 269 -23.61 10.78 5.69
N TYR A 270 -23.44 12.02 5.22
CA TYR A 270 -23.07 12.31 3.84
C TYR A 270 -21.80 13.15 3.73
N HIS A 271 -21.11 13.03 2.60
CA HIS A 271 -20.09 13.99 2.16
C HIS A 271 -20.55 14.68 0.88
N VAL A 272 -19.82 15.71 0.45
CA VAL A 272 -20.11 16.43 -0.79
C VAL A 272 -19.35 15.80 -1.95
N ALA A 273 -20.10 15.32 -2.93
CA ALA A 273 -19.61 14.81 -4.21
C ALA A 273 -19.43 15.94 -5.22
N SER A 274 -18.29 15.96 -5.90
CA SER A 274 -18.02 16.88 -7.01
C SER A 274 -17.62 16.07 -8.25
N PHE A 275 -17.71 16.70 -9.43
CA PHE A 275 -17.25 16.11 -10.67
C PHE A 275 -15.77 15.70 -10.59
N GLY A 276 -15.44 14.51 -11.09
CA GLY A 276 -14.07 13.98 -11.08
C GLY A 276 -13.53 13.53 -9.72
N SER A 277 -14.11 13.95 -8.58
CA SER A 277 -13.55 13.65 -7.25
C SER A 277 -13.69 12.16 -6.87
N PHE A 278 -12.75 11.66 -6.07
CA PHE A 278 -12.68 10.25 -5.67
C PHE A 278 -13.88 9.85 -4.80
N VAL A 279 -14.30 8.58 -4.92
CA VAL A 279 -15.26 7.91 -4.03
C VAL A 279 -15.02 6.41 -4.11
N GLN A 280 -15.29 5.70 -3.01
CA GLN A 280 -15.32 4.26 -3.02
C GLN A 280 -16.42 3.76 -3.96
N VAL A 281 -16.07 2.81 -4.83
CA VAL A 281 -16.99 2.37 -5.89
C VAL A 281 -18.16 1.55 -5.35
N HIS A 282 -18.01 0.94 -4.17
CA HIS A 282 -19.04 0.11 -3.53
C HIS A 282 -19.52 0.75 -2.22
N ARG A 283 -20.71 1.36 -2.26
CA ARG A 283 -21.27 2.13 -1.13
C ARG A 283 -21.46 1.32 0.15
N GLY A 284 -22.03 0.12 0.04
CA GLY A 284 -22.24 -0.80 1.17
C GLY A 284 -20.94 -1.19 1.88
N GLN A 285 -19.91 -1.56 1.11
CA GLN A 285 -18.59 -1.86 1.66
C GLN A 285 -17.90 -0.63 2.26
N ALA A 286 -18.00 0.54 1.63
CA ALA A 286 -17.49 1.79 2.19
C ALA A 286 -18.12 2.11 3.56
N SER A 287 -19.44 1.98 3.68
CA SER A 287 -20.14 2.13 4.96
C SER A 287 -19.67 1.12 6.01
N ARG A 288 -19.32 -0.11 5.59
CA ARG A 288 -18.79 -1.14 6.48
C ARG A 288 -17.40 -0.81 7.00
N VAL A 289 -16.52 -0.28 6.14
CA VAL A 289 -15.20 0.24 6.54
C VAL A 289 -15.36 1.36 7.57
N HIS A 290 -16.23 2.34 7.31
CA HIS A 290 -16.48 3.44 8.27
C HIS A 290 -16.97 2.92 9.63
N ALA A 291 -17.91 1.96 9.63
CA ALA A 291 -18.43 1.35 10.84
C ALA A 291 -17.36 0.55 11.60
N LEU A 292 -16.47 -0.14 10.88
CA LEU A 292 -15.34 -0.86 11.47
C LEU A 292 -14.38 0.13 12.16
N ILE A 293 -13.93 1.17 11.47
CA ILE A 293 -13.03 2.19 12.03
C ILE A 293 -13.65 2.81 13.30
N THR A 294 -14.92 3.21 13.22
CA THR A 294 -15.66 3.79 14.34
C THR A 294 -15.71 2.85 15.54
N ARG A 295 -15.95 1.55 15.30
CA ARG A 295 -15.99 0.54 16.35
C ARG A 295 -14.63 0.33 17.02
N GLU A 296 -13.55 0.28 16.26
CA GLU A 296 -12.20 0.12 16.83
C GLU A 296 -11.82 1.32 17.69
N ILE A 297 -12.16 2.55 17.29
CA ILE A 297 -11.94 3.76 18.11
C ILE A 297 -12.81 3.72 19.38
N ALA A 298 -14.08 3.29 19.28
CA ALA A 298 -14.95 3.13 20.44
C ALA A 298 -14.46 2.04 21.42
N SER A 299 -13.54 1.17 21.00
CA SER A 299 -12.93 0.14 21.84
C SER A 299 -11.69 0.59 22.62
N LEU A 300 -11.28 1.86 22.47
CA LEU A 300 -10.19 2.45 23.24
C LEU A 300 -10.43 2.27 24.74
N ASP A 301 -9.34 2.02 25.48
CA ASP A 301 -9.40 1.85 26.92
C ASP A 301 -9.99 3.11 27.57
N MET A 302 -10.99 2.91 28.41
CA MET A 302 -11.69 3.97 29.12
C MET A 302 -10.74 4.78 30.02
N GLN A 303 -9.66 4.17 30.53
CA GLN A 303 -8.64 4.86 31.31
C GLN A 303 -7.86 5.90 30.49
N LEU A 304 -7.66 5.67 29.19
CA LEU A 304 -6.99 6.62 28.29
C LEU A 304 -7.85 7.87 28.02
N LEU A 305 -9.16 7.77 28.29
CA LEU A 305 -10.15 8.80 28.03
C LEU A 305 -10.60 9.52 29.29
N ILE A 306 -9.88 9.39 30.40
CA ILE A 306 -10.11 10.21 31.59
C ILE A 306 -9.47 11.58 31.35
N ASP A 307 -10.19 12.64 31.68
CA ASP A 307 -9.67 14.01 31.58
C ASP A 307 -8.58 14.29 32.63
N GLU A 308 -7.92 15.45 32.52
CA GLU A 308 -6.83 15.86 33.42
C GLU A 308 -7.26 15.94 34.90
N THR A 309 -8.57 16.06 35.16
CA THR A 309 -9.13 16.12 36.52
C THR A 309 -9.29 14.73 37.15
N GLY A 310 -9.21 13.66 36.36
CA GLY A 310 -9.38 12.29 36.84
C GLY A 310 -10.83 11.86 37.06
N THR A 311 -11.81 12.73 36.78
CA THR A 311 -13.20 12.53 37.21
C THR A 311 -14.19 12.30 36.08
N ASN A 312 -13.95 12.86 34.88
CA ASN A 312 -14.85 12.71 33.74
C ASN A 312 -14.19 12.05 32.55
N ARG A 313 -15.02 11.39 31.74
CA ARG A 313 -14.62 10.84 30.44
C ARG A 313 -14.65 11.95 29.39
N ARG A 314 -13.56 12.12 28.66
CA ARG A 314 -13.49 12.98 27.47
C ARG A 314 -13.75 12.19 26.19
N GLN A 315 -14.07 12.92 25.13
CA GLN A 315 -14.21 12.36 23.79
C GLN A 315 -12.83 11.98 23.22
N PRO A 316 -12.72 10.89 22.43
CA PRO A 316 -11.49 10.55 21.72
C PRO A 316 -11.11 11.63 20.71
N ARG A 317 -9.82 12.00 20.69
CA ARG A 317 -9.21 12.86 19.67
C ARG A 317 -8.66 11.97 18.56
N VAL A 318 -9.15 12.14 17.34
CA VAL A 318 -8.82 11.29 16.20
C VAL A 318 -8.19 12.13 15.09
N LEU A 319 -7.04 11.70 14.59
CA LEU A 319 -6.38 12.28 13.42
C LEU A 319 -6.70 11.42 12.19
N ASP A 320 -7.43 11.97 11.22
CA ASP A 320 -7.72 11.32 9.93
C ASP A 320 -6.77 11.84 8.85
N LEU A 321 -5.84 11.00 8.41
CA LEU A 321 -4.84 11.30 7.39
C LEU A 321 -5.31 10.77 6.03
N TYR A 322 -5.06 11.56 4.98
CA TYR A 322 -5.57 11.29 3.63
C TYR A 322 -7.10 11.33 3.59
N GLY A 323 -7.68 12.35 4.24
CA GLY A 323 -9.11 12.42 4.52
C GLY A 323 -10.01 12.48 3.28
N GLY A 324 -9.47 12.79 2.09
CA GLY A 324 -10.22 12.82 0.83
C GLY A 324 -11.45 13.74 0.92
N SER A 325 -12.62 13.23 0.53
CA SER A 325 -13.89 13.98 0.64
C SER A 325 -14.37 14.22 2.08
N GLY A 326 -13.66 13.72 3.08
CA GLY A 326 -14.05 13.78 4.48
C GLY A 326 -15.06 12.70 4.89
N ALA A 327 -15.36 11.72 4.04
CA ALA A 327 -16.40 10.72 4.33
C ALA A 327 -16.14 9.93 5.63
N ILE A 328 -14.87 9.56 5.89
CA ILE A 328 -14.45 8.92 7.14
C ILE A 328 -14.49 9.93 8.30
N SER A 329 -13.84 11.08 8.16
CA SER A 329 -13.86 12.18 9.14
C SER A 329 -15.27 12.56 9.63
N ILE A 330 -16.23 12.71 8.72
CA ILE A 330 -17.61 13.06 9.03
C ILE A 330 -18.30 11.92 9.80
N ALA A 331 -18.09 10.66 9.40
CA ALA A 331 -18.60 9.50 10.13
C ALA A 331 -18.03 9.42 11.56
N LEU A 332 -16.74 9.73 11.73
CA LEU A 332 -16.08 9.80 13.03
C LEU A 332 -16.62 10.94 13.90
N SER A 333 -16.86 12.12 13.34
CA SER A 333 -17.49 13.24 14.05
C SER A 333 -18.94 12.93 14.45
N HIS A 334 -19.69 12.24 13.60
CA HIS A 334 -21.04 11.75 13.92
C HIS A 334 -21.02 10.76 15.09
N ALA A 335 -19.98 9.94 15.21
CA ALA A 335 -19.73 9.07 16.37
C ALA A 335 -19.19 9.82 17.61
N LYS A 336 -19.28 11.15 17.66
CA LYS A 336 -18.91 12.02 18.80
C LYS A 336 -17.42 12.01 19.14
N ASN A 337 -16.56 11.80 18.15
CA ASN A 337 -15.11 12.00 18.28
C ASN A 337 -14.74 13.45 17.96
N ILE A 338 -13.63 13.94 18.53
CA ILE A 338 -13.00 15.20 18.15
C ILE A 338 -12.05 14.90 17.00
N VAL A 339 -12.36 15.34 15.79
CA VAL A 339 -11.64 14.93 14.58
C VAL A 339 -10.80 16.07 14.03
N THR A 340 -9.52 15.79 13.79
CA THR A 340 -8.64 16.58 12.92
C THR A 340 -8.44 15.82 11.62
N MET A 341 -8.78 16.43 10.49
CA MET A 341 -8.64 15.85 9.15
C MET A 341 -7.47 16.51 8.42
N VAL A 342 -6.67 15.72 7.71
CA VAL A 342 -5.57 16.20 6.86
C VAL A 342 -5.75 15.69 5.43
N GLU A 343 -5.75 16.62 4.48
CA GLU A 343 -5.89 16.33 3.05
C GLU A 343 -5.10 17.36 2.24
N SER A 344 -4.41 16.92 1.18
CA SER A 344 -3.55 17.81 0.38
C SER A 344 -4.36 18.64 -0.62
N PHE A 345 -5.54 18.18 -1.02
CA PHE A 345 -6.42 18.89 -1.94
C PHE A 345 -7.38 19.85 -1.23
N ALA A 346 -7.04 21.15 -1.26
CA ALA A 346 -7.78 22.19 -0.54
C ALA A 346 -9.31 22.24 -0.77
N PRO A 347 -9.83 22.05 -2.01
CA PRO A 347 -11.28 22.03 -2.22
C PRO A 347 -11.99 20.88 -1.47
N ALA A 348 -11.34 19.73 -1.30
CA ALA A 348 -11.93 18.62 -0.55
C ALA A 348 -12.02 18.93 0.95
N VAL A 349 -11.02 19.62 1.51
CA VAL A 349 -11.03 20.12 2.89
C VAL A 349 -12.20 21.10 3.13
N GLN A 350 -12.41 22.04 2.21
CA GLN A 350 -13.51 23.01 2.28
C GLN A 350 -14.87 22.30 2.23
N ASN A 351 -15.04 21.36 1.30
CA ASN A 351 -16.26 20.56 1.17
C ASN A 351 -16.55 19.73 2.42
N ALA A 352 -15.53 19.08 3.01
CA ALA A 352 -15.68 18.30 4.23
C ALA A 352 -16.12 19.17 5.42
N ARG A 353 -15.54 20.37 5.57
CA ARG A 353 -15.92 21.32 6.62
C ARG A 353 -17.37 21.78 6.48
N ALA A 354 -17.77 22.20 5.27
CA ALA A 354 -19.14 22.64 5.00
C ALA A 354 -20.15 21.51 5.22
N ALA A 355 -19.82 20.28 4.81
CA ALA A 355 -20.67 19.10 5.02
C ALA A 355 -20.85 18.75 6.51
N ALA A 356 -19.78 18.86 7.32
CA ALA A 356 -19.86 18.63 8.76
C ALA A 356 -20.73 19.68 9.46
N GLU A 357 -20.57 20.96 9.11
CA GLU A 357 -21.37 22.06 9.65
C GLU A 357 -22.86 21.93 9.29
N ALA A 358 -23.17 21.63 8.02
CA ALA A 358 -24.54 21.43 7.56
C ALA A 358 -25.26 20.26 8.25
N GLN A 359 -24.51 19.25 8.70
CA GLN A 359 -25.03 18.11 9.45
C GLN A 359 -25.11 18.35 10.97
N GLY A 360 -24.76 19.55 11.45
CA GLY A 360 -24.72 19.85 12.88
C GLY A 360 -23.70 19.00 13.64
N LEU A 361 -22.69 18.48 12.94
CA LEU A 361 -21.58 17.78 13.57
C LEU A 361 -20.64 18.84 14.15
N GLY A 362 -20.06 18.59 15.32
CA GLY A 362 -19.15 19.53 15.97
C GLY A 362 -17.99 19.96 15.05
N LYS A 363 -17.25 21.00 15.44
CA LYS A 363 -16.18 21.59 14.62
C LYS A 363 -15.14 20.53 14.18
N LEU A 364 -15.21 20.12 12.92
CA LEU A 364 -14.19 19.31 12.25
C LEU A 364 -12.98 20.21 11.94
N ASP A 365 -11.83 19.92 12.57
CA ASP A 365 -10.59 20.64 12.30
C ASP A 365 -9.95 20.10 11.02
N ALA A 366 -10.30 20.66 9.87
CA ALA A 366 -9.80 20.22 8.57
C ALA A 366 -8.61 21.09 8.11
N ARG A 367 -7.45 20.48 7.85
CA ARG A 367 -6.17 21.10 7.50
C ARG A 367 -5.71 20.68 6.10
N VAL A 368 -5.18 21.64 5.34
CA VAL A 368 -4.60 21.40 4.01
C VAL A 368 -3.09 21.14 4.15
N GLY A 369 -2.59 20.03 3.63
CA GLY A 369 -1.14 19.78 3.59
C GLY A 369 -0.75 18.33 3.32
N ASP A 370 0.56 18.09 3.19
CA ASP A 370 1.11 16.73 3.20
C ASP A 370 0.98 16.12 4.60
N ALA A 371 0.74 14.81 4.65
CA ALA A 371 0.53 14.11 5.91
C ALA A 371 1.77 14.18 6.84
N ALA A 372 2.98 14.05 6.31
CA ALA A 372 4.20 14.09 7.12
C ALA A 372 4.41 15.51 7.69
N ASP A 373 4.28 16.54 6.86
CA ASP A 373 4.48 17.93 7.26
C ASP A 373 3.48 18.36 8.33
N VAL A 374 2.20 18.03 8.15
CA VAL A 374 1.17 18.37 9.13
C VAL A 374 1.37 17.60 10.43
N VAL A 375 1.71 16.31 10.40
CA VAL A 375 1.99 15.55 11.63
C VAL A 375 3.23 16.09 12.35
N ASN A 376 4.27 16.52 11.63
CA ASN A 376 5.42 17.17 12.23
C ASN A 376 5.07 18.52 12.89
N SER A 377 4.17 19.30 12.27
CA SER A 377 3.65 20.53 12.87
C SER A 377 2.82 20.23 14.14
N LEU A 378 1.97 19.20 14.12
CA LEU A 378 1.23 18.72 15.28
C LEU A 378 2.17 18.33 16.44
N LEU A 379 3.24 17.61 16.12
CA LEU A 379 4.29 17.23 17.06
C LEU A 379 5.00 18.45 17.67
N ALA A 380 5.38 19.43 16.86
CA ALA A 380 6.02 20.67 17.33
C ALA A 380 5.12 21.46 18.28
N ASN A 381 3.80 21.36 18.09
CA ASN A 381 2.79 21.99 18.95
C ASN A 381 2.37 21.11 20.16
N ASN A 382 3.04 19.98 20.39
CA ASN A 382 2.70 19.01 21.44
C ASN A 382 1.24 18.51 21.40
N GLU A 383 0.62 18.48 20.22
CA GLU A 383 -0.74 17.93 20.08
C GLU A 383 -0.74 16.41 20.32
N LYS A 384 -1.81 15.93 20.97
CA LYS A 384 -2.01 14.50 21.30
C LYS A 384 -3.28 13.97 20.67
N PHE A 385 -3.22 12.71 20.27
CA PHE A 385 -4.33 11.98 19.65
C PHE A 385 -4.44 10.59 20.25
N ASP A 386 -5.67 10.12 20.40
CA ASP A 386 -5.99 8.79 20.92
C ASP A 386 -6.01 7.74 19.80
N ALA A 387 -6.34 8.18 18.58
CA ALA A 387 -6.28 7.36 17.39
C ALA A 387 -5.79 8.13 16.16
N VAL A 388 -5.12 7.42 15.26
CA VAL A 388 -4.81 7.88 13.89
C VAL A 388 -5.50 6.95 12.90
N VAL A 389 -6.22 7.50 11.94
CA VAL A 389 -6.77 6.77 10.80
C VAL A 389 -5.98 7.16 9.55
N MET A 390 -5.60 6.20 8.73
CA MET A 390 -4.87 6.43 7.49
C MET A 390 -5.51 5.64 6.35
N ASN A 391 -5.84 6.33 5.26
CA ASN A 391 -6.36 5.74 4.02
C ASN A 391 -5.54 6.25 2.81
N PRO A 392 -4.25 5.88 2.73
CA PRO A 392 -3.34 6.40 1.72
C PRO A 392 -3.67 5.97 0.29
N PRO A 393 -3.09 6.63 -0.74
CA PRO A 393 -3.11 6.12 -2.12
C PRO A 393 -2.37 4.77 -2.26
N ARG A 394 -2.47 4.14 -3.43
CA ARG A 394 -1.86 2.81 -3.74
C ARG A 394 -0.37 2.69 -3.39
N ARG A 395 0.38 3.79 -3.42
CA ARG A 395 1.82 3.84 -3.02
C ARG A 395 2.05 3.63 -1.51
N GLY A 396 1.01 3.62 -0.68
CA GLY A 396 1.08 3.50 0.77
C GLY A 396 1.42 4.81 1.48
N VAL A 397 1.79 4.70 2.76
CA VAL A 397 2.20 5.83 3.61
C VAL A 397 3.70 6.09 3.41
N SER A 398 4.07 7.35 3.20
CA SER A 398 5.48 7.71 2.99
C SER A 398 6.35 7.33 4.20
N PRO A 399 7.66 7.06 4.02
CA PRO A 399 8.58 6.82 5.15
C PRO A 399 8.52 7.93 6.21
N ALA A 400 8.54 9.20 5.77
CA ALA A 400 8.46 10.35 6.67
C ALA A 400 7.14 10.42 7.45
N ALA A 401 6.01 10.11 6.81
CA ALA A 401 4.72 10.08 7.49
C ALA A 401 4.63 8.91 8.49
N ARG A 402 5.14 7.72 8.17
CA ARG A 402 5.21 6.58 9.11
C ARG A 402 6.00 6.94 10.36
N GLU A 403 7.15 7.57 10.19
CA GLU A 403 8.00 8.06 11.27
C GLU A 403 7.29 9.10 12.15
N ALA A 404 6.68 10.11 11.52
CA ALA A 404 5.97 11.18 12.21
C ALA A 404 4.75 10.65 12.99
N ILE A 405 3.97 9.73 12.40
CA ILE A 405 2.85 9.04 13.07
C ILE A 405 3.36 8.25 14.28
N ALA A 406 4.49 7.57 14.14
CA ALA A 406 5.03 6.78 15.23
C ALA A 406 5.52 7.63 16.41
N ARG A 407 6.11 8.79 16.11
CA ARG A 407 6.52 9.82 17.07
C ARG A 407 5.32 10.48 17.76
N LEU A 408 4.22 10.71 17.02
CA LEU A 408 2.96 11.24 17.58
C LEU A 408 2.43 10.33 18.69
N GLY A 409 2.55 9.02 18.45
CA GLY A 409 2.47 8.04 19.50
C GLY A 409 1.08 7.69 20.00
N ALA A 410 0.08 7.86 19.14
CA ALA A 410 -1.30 7.47 19.43
C ALA A 410 -1.40 5.99 19.85
N PRO A 411 -2.19 5.64 20.88
CA PRO A 411 -2.38 4.26 21.30
C PRO A 411 -2.91 3.33 20.20
N LEU A 412 -3.73 3.88 19.29
CA LEU A 412 -4.41 3.16 18.21
C LEU A 412 -4.11 3.80 16.86
N CYS A 413 -3.73 3.00 15.87
CA CYS A 413 -3.63 3.41 14.48
C CYS A 413 -4.49 2.46 13.62
N ILE A 414 -5.28 2.97 12.69
CA ILE A 414 -6.12 2.16 11.79
C ILE A 414 -5.70 2.47 10.36
N TYR A 415 -5.17 1.46 9.67
CA TYR A 415 -4.71 1.55 8.29
C TYR A 415 -5.72 0.89 7.36
N VAL A 416 -6.26 1.65 6.41
CA VAL A 416 -7.08 1.16 5.30
C VAL A 416 -6.24 1.17 4.01
N SER A 417 -6.07 0.01 3.38
CA SER A 417 -5.26 -0.14 2.15
C SER A 417 -5.99 -0.86 1.04
N CYS A 418 -5.86 -0.34 -0.18
CA CYS A 418 -6.29 -1.03 -1.40
C CYS A 418 -5.17 -1.87 -2.06
N ASP A 419 -3.95 -1.84 -1.51
CA ASP A 419 -2.77 -2.52 -2.06
C ASP A 419 -2.10 -3.38 -0.97
N PRO A 420 -2.09 -4.73 -1.11
CA PRO A 420 -1.50 -5.61 -0.12
C PRO A 420 0.02 -5.50 0.05
N ASP A 421 0.80 -5.22 -1.01
CA ASP A 421 2.26 -5.21 -0.90
C ASP A 421 2.77 -3.93 -0.24
N THR A 422 2.17 -2.77 -0.57
CA THR A 422 2.52 -1.52 0.12
C THR A 422 2.01 -1.52 1.56
N LEU A 423 0.87 -2.17 1.84
CA LEU A 423 0.44 -2.44 3.22
C LEU A 423 1.47 -3.28 3.97
N ALA A 424 1.92 -4.41 3.41
CA ALA A 424 2.90 -5.29 4.04
C ALA A 424 4.22 -4.56 4.34
N ARG A 425 4.75 -3.81 3.36
CA ARG A 425 5.93 -2.94 3.52
C ARG A 425 5.75 -1.95 4.67
N ASP A 426 4.60 -1.29 4.74
CA ASP A 426 4.35 -0.26 5.75
C ASP A 426 4.19 -0.86 7.14
N LEU A 427 3.49 -1.98 7.28
CA LEU A 427 3.35 -2.72 8.54
C LEU A 427 4.70 -3.23 9.06
N ASP A 428 5.58 -3.71 8.19
CA ASP A 428 6.94 -4.09 8.55
C ASP A 428 7.73 -2.90 9.12
N HIS A 429 7.62 -1.72 8.52
CA HIS A 429 8.25 -0.53 9.07
C HIS A 429 7.61 -0.10 10.42
N PHE A 430 6.27 -0.07 10.51
CA PHE A 430 5.57 0.23 11.76
C PHE A 430 5.94 -0.74 12.90
N SER A 431 6.21 -2.01 12.60
CA SER A 431 6.71 -3.00 13.57
C SER A 431 8.03 -2.58 14.23
N ARG A 432 8.94 -1.99 13.45
CA ARG A 432 10.21 -1.43 13.95
C ARG A 432 10.00 -0.12 14.72
N LEU A 433 8.94 0.62 14.40
CA LEU A 433 8.56 1.87 15.06
C LEU A 433 7.67 1.69 16.30
N GLY A 434 7.45 0.45 16.75
CA GLY A 434 6.73 0.15 17.98
C GLY A 434 5.21 0.08 17.83
N TYR A 435 4.72 -0.32 16.66
CA TYR A 435 3.32 -0.69 16.43
C TYR A 435 3.21 -2.10 15.87
N THR A 436 2.23 -2.87 16.35
CA THR A 436 1.94 -4.19 15.79
C THR A 436 0.46 -4.34 15.50
N SER A 437 0.13 -5.23 14.58
CA SER A 437 -1.24 -5.71 14.38
C SER A 437 -1.29 -7.20 14.69
N SER A 438 -2.38 -7.66 15.30
CA SER A 438 -2.63 -9.09 15.47
C SER A 438 -3.33 -9.71 14.26
N GLU A 439 -4.03 -8.90 13.46
CA GLU A 439 -4.84 -9.40 12.36
C GLU A 439 -5.05 -8.39 11.22
N LEU A 440 -5.37 -8.92 10.04
CA LEU A 440 -5.81 -8.17 8.88
C LEU A 440 -7.26 -8.52 8.54
N ILE A 441 -8.04 -7.51 8.19
CA ILE A 441 -9.46 -7.63 7.85
C ILE A 441 -9.63 -7.26 6.36
N PRO A 442 -9.47 -8.23 5.44
CA PRO A 442 -9.72 -7.99 4.03
C PRO A 442 -11.22 -7.90 3.73
N ILE A 443 -11.58 -7.03 2.79
CA ILE A 443 -12.93 -6.65 2.41
C ILE A 443 -12.99 -6.62 0.88
N ASP A 444 -14.02 -7.26 0.33
CA ASP A 444 -14.26 -7.27 -1.10
C ASP A 444 -14.95 -5.97 -1.58
N MET A 445 -14.16 -4.90 -1.68
CA MET A 445 -14.62 -3.58 -2.16
C MET A 445 -14.97 -3.58 -3.66
N ILE A 446 -14.35 -4.47 -4.44
CA ILE A 446 -14.54 -4.55 -5.90
C ILE A 446 -14.71 -6.02 -6.32
N PRO A 447 -15.92 -6.60 -6.14
CA PRO A 447 -16.22 -7.97 -6.57
C PRO A 447 -15.88 -8.22 -8.04
N LEU A 448 -15.63 -9.48 -8.42
CA LEU A 448 -15.27 -9.89 -9.80
C LEU A 448 -13.91 -9.37 -10.29
N THR A 449 -13.12 -8.73 -9.42
CA THR A 449 -11.75 -8.30 -9.69
C THR A 449 -10.78 -8.87 -8.67
N GLU A 450 -9.47 -8.82 -8.93
CA GLU A 450 -8.44 -9.25 -7.97
C GLU A 450 -8.22 -8.25 -6.83
N GLU A 451 -8.84 -7.07 -6.90
CA GLU A 451 -8.63 -5.99 -5.94
C GLU A 451 -9.26 -6.33 -4.58
N VAL A 452 -8.55 -5.98 -3.52
CA VAL A 452 -8.95 -6.27 -2.14
C VAL A 452 -8.60 -5.07 -1.27
N GLU A 453 -9.60 -4.57 -0.55
CA GLU A 453 -9.40 -3.54 0.47
C GLU A 453 -9.07 -4.24 1.78
N THR A 454 -8.11 -3.77 2.56
CA THR A 454 -7.68 -4.41 3.80
C THR A 454 -7.58 -3.39 4.91
N VAL A 455 -8.18 -3.69 6.06
CA VAL A 455 -8.01 -2.89 7.27
C VAL A 455 -7.06 -3.58 8.24
N ALA A 456 -6.05 -2.85 8.71
CA ALA A 456 -5.15 -3.26 9.78
C ALA A 456 -5.36 -2.38 11.02
N VAL A 457 -5.41 -3.01 12.20
CA VAL A 457 -5.57 -2.33 13.49
C VAL A 457 -4.25 -2.41 14.25
N LEU A 458 -3.52 -1.31 14.29
CA LEU A 458 -2.20 -1.19 14.89
C LEU A 458 -2.32 -0.68 16.32
N LYS A 459 -1.63 -1.34 17.24
CA LYS A 459 -1.51 -0.93 18.65
C LYS A 459 -0.06 -0.79 19.05
N ARG A 460 0.21 0.04 20.06
CA ARG A 460 1.56 0.18 20.63
C ARG A 460 2.09 -1.17 21.12
N ALA A 461 3.33 -1.46 20.77
CA ALA A 461 4.06 -2.65 21.20
C ALA A 461 5.57 -2.35 21.24
N PRO A 462 6.38 -3.18 21.92
CA PRO A 462 7.82 -3.12 21.75
C PRO A 462 8.20 -3.25 20.27
N PRO A 463 9.18 -2.47 19.77
CA PRO A 463 9.73 -2.64 18.44
C PRO A 463 10.12 -4.09 18.17
N ALA A 464 9.79 -4.59 16.97
CA ALA A 464 10.18 -5.93 16.53
C ALA A 464 11.69 -6.14 16.72
N GLN A 465 12.10 -7.32 17.17
CA GLN A 465 13.53 -7.64 17.31
C GLN A 465 14.18 -7.80 15.93
N PRO A 466 15.44 -7.39 15.76
CA PRO A 466 16.16 -7.63 14.52
C PRO A 466 16.51 -9.11 14.40
N ARG A 467 16.46 -9.65 13.18
CA ARG A 467 16.84 -11.03 12.93
C ARG A 467 18.36 -11.17 13.03
N VAL A 468 18.82 -12.01 13.96
CA VAL A 468 20.23 -12.42 14.06
C VAL A 468 20.49 -13.53 13.04
N ILE A 469 21.48 -13.32 12.17
CA ILE A 469 21.89 -14.28 11.13
C ILE A 469 23.13 -15.07 11.57
N TYR A 470 24.04 -14.40 12.29
CA TYR A 470 25.25 -15.00 12.83
C TYR A 470 25.61 -14.32 14.16
N GLU A 471 26.11 -15.10 15.11
CA GLU A 471 26.52 -14.62 16.42
C GLU A 471 27.65 -15.50 16.97
N ASP A 472 28.65 -14.85 17.54
CA ASP A 472 29.73 -15.48 18.32
C ASP A 472 30.14 -14.58 19.50
N ASP A 473 31.27 -14.93 20.13
CA ASP A 473 31.84 -14.22 21.28
C ASP A 473 32.31 -12.79 20.95
N ASP A 474 32.58 -12.47 19.69
CA ASP A 474 33.05 -11.15 19.25
C ASP A 474 31.94 -10.30 18.65
N VAL A 475 31.04 -10.88 17.85
CA VAL A 475 30.08 -10.15 17.01
C VAL A 475 28.68 -10.72 17.01
N ILE A 476 27.73 -9.85 16.68
CA ILE A 476 26.41 -10.21 16.17
C ILE A 476 26.26 -9.62 14.76
N VAL A 477 25.71 -10.41 13.85
CA VAL A 477 25.37 -9.98 12.49
C VAL A 477 23.88 -10.11 12.31
N VAL A 478 23.24 -8.97 12.03
CA VAL A 478 21.79 -8.84 11.98
C VAL A 478 21.34 -8.29 10.63
N GLU A 479 20.07 -8.51 10.31
CA GLU A 479 19.43 -7.92 9.15
C GLU A 479 18.88 -6.52 9.48
N LYS A 480 19.31 -5.51 8.71
CA LYS A 480 18.78 -4.15 8.74
C LYS A 480 17.65 -3.99 7.74
N GLY A 481 16.48 -3.55 8.22
CA GLY A 481 15.39 -3.10 7.37
C GLY A 481 15.69 -1.76 6.68
N PRO A 482 14.92 -1.37 5.66
CA PRO A 482 14.98 -0.02 5.12
C PRO A 482 14.38 1.01 6.09
N HIS A 483 14.67 2.29 5.84
CA HIS A 483 14.13 3.45 6.57
C HIS A 483 14.55 3.51 8.06
N GLU A 484 15.50 2.67 8.47
CA GLU A 484 16.06 2.62 9.81
C GLU A 484 17.57 2.94 9.77
N PRO A 485 18.05 3.92 10.56
CA PRO A 485 19.48 4.18 10.65
C PRO A 485 20.19 3.11 11.48
N VAL A 486 21.47 2.87 11.20
CA VAL A 486 22.28 1.90 11.97
C VAL A 486 22.49 2.36 13.41
N GLU A 487 22.77 3.65 13.58
CA GLU A 487 22.97 4.32 14.87
C GLU A 487 21.93 5.41 15.08
N ASN A 488 21.82 5.91 16.31
CA ASN A 488 20.88 6.97 16.64
C ASN A 488 21.18 8.23 15.84
N GLN A 489 20.13 8.79 15.26
CA GLN A 489 20.13 10.05 14.53
C GLN A 489 18.92 10.86 15.03
N PRO A 490 19.06 12.18 15.32
CA PRO A 490 18.00 13.00 15.93
C PRO A 490 16.66 13.00 15.20
N GLU A 491 16.69 12.80 13.88
CA GLU A 491 15.52 12.80 13.00
C GLU A 491 14.68 11.51 13.09
N TYR A 492 15.23 10.40 13.61
CA TYR A 492 14.54 9.11 13.74
C TYR A 492 14.24 8.77 15.21
N LEU A 493 13.12 8.07 15.42
CA LEU A 493 12.61 7.59 16.71
C LEU A 493 13.54 6.56 17.34
N GLY A 494 14.26 5.79 16.53
CA GLY A 494 15.24 4.83 17.00
C GLY A 494 16.22 4.38 15.92
N SER A 495 17.03 3.38 16.27
CA SER A 495 18.03 2.79 15.37
C SER A 495 18.11 1.27 15.51
N LEU A 496 18.72 0.64 14.50
CA LEU A 496 19.01 -0.79 14.55
C LEU A 496 19.83 -1.14 15.79
N MET A 497 20.85 -0.35 16.14
CA MET A 497 21.68 -0.58 17.32
C MET A 497 20.85 -0.59 18.61
N GLN A 498 19.90 0.33 18.76
CA GLN A 498 19.00 0.34 19.92
C GLN A 498 18.10 -0.89 19.98
N ARG A 499 17.65 -1.42 18.84
CA ARG A 499 16.88 -2.67 18.82
C ARG A 499 17.75 -3.88 19.13
N CYS A 500 18.99 -3.92 18.64
CA CYS A 500 19.95 -4.99 18.96
C CYS A 500 20.30 -5.02 20.46
N LEU A 501 20.39 -3.87 21.14
CA LEU A 501 20.61 -3.80 22.59
C LEU A 501 19.45 -4.38 23.42
N ARG A 502 18.30 -4.67 22.81
CA ARG A 502 17.17 -5.36 23.47
C ARG A 502 17.21 -6.87 23.28
N LEU A 503 18.18 -7.40 22.52
CA LEU A 503 18.35 -8.83 22.36
C LEU A 503 18.87 -9.44 23.67
N PRO A 504 18.44 -10.66 24.03
CA PRO A 504 18.95 -11.36 25.21
C PRO A 504 20.47 -11.49 25.17
N GLY A 505 21.16 -11.20 26.28
CA GLY A 505 22.62 -11.35 26.39
C GLY A 505 23.45 -10.25 25.71
N VAL A 506 22.82 -9.21 25.17
CA VAL A 506 23.51 -8.08 24.53
C VAL A 506 23.49 -6.85 25.44
N SER A 507 24.66 -6.46 25.95
CA SER A 507 24.82 -5.31 26.87
C SER A 507 25.57 -4.11 26.27
N ASN A 508 26.41 -4.35 25.27
CA ASN A 508 27.20 -3.32 24.61
C ASN A 508 27.44 -3.70 23.16
N LEU A 509 27.43 -2.70 22.27
CA LEU A 509 27.66 -2.89 20.84
C LEU A 509 28.50 -1.76 20.26
N LYS A 510 29.31 -2.10 19.27
CA LYS A 510 30.11 -1.20 18.46
C LYS A 510 29.89 -1.52 16.99
N VAL A 511 29.61 -0.50 16.18
CA VAL A 511 29.36 -0.67 14.76
C VAL A 511 30.65 -1.05 14.02
N VAL A 512 30.59 -2.10 13.19
CA VAL A 512 31.70 -2.52 12.31
C VAL A 512 31.48 -2.05 10.88
N ASN A 513 30.26 -2.18 10.33
CA ASN A 513 29.88 -1.62 9.04
C ASN A 513 28.59 -0.81 9.13
N LYS A 514 28.52 0.28 8.34
CA LYS A 514 27.34 1.13 8.22
C LYS A 514 26.69 0.97 6.86
N LEU A 515 25.37 0.93 6.85
CA LEU A 515 24.54 1.03 5.66
C LEU A 515 23.77 2.36 5.71
N ASP A 516 23.54 2.96 4.54
CA ASP A 516 22.65 4.12 4.44
C ASP A 516 21.26 3.77 4.99
N THR A 517 20.51 4.76 5.49
CA THR A 517 19.18 4.55 6.07
C THR A 517 18.23 3.79 5.13
N GLY A 518 18.18 4.16 3.85
CA GLY A 518 17.37 3.48 2.83
C GLY A 518 17.95 2.15 2.29
N THR A 519 19.18 1.77 2.68
CA THR A 519 19.80 0.51 2.25
C THR A 519 19.48 -0.59 3.25
N SER A 520 18.95 -1.72 2.78
CA SER A 520 18.68 -2.92 3.60
C SER A 520 19.85 -3.91 3.58
N GLY A 521 19.89 -4.85 4.52
CA GLY A 521 20.81 -6.00 4.50
C GLY A 521 21.70 -6.12 5.73
N LEU A 522 22.83 -6.82 5.59
CA LEU A 522 23.64 -7.29 6.71
C LEU A 522 24.40 -6.16 7.44
N CYS A 523 24.23 -6.06 8.76
CA CYS A 523 24.98 -5.18 9.64
C CYS A 523 25.68 -5.98 10.73
N ILE A 524 26.98 -5.72 10.91
CA ILE A 524 27.85 -6.33 11.90
C ILE A 524 28.01 -5.35 13.08
N PHE A 525 27.72 -5.85 14.28
CA PHE A 525 28.04 -5.17 15.53
C PHE A 525 28.99 -6.03 16.35
N ALA A 526 30.08 -5.43 16.82
CA ALA A 526 31.00 -6.04 17.76
C ALA A 526 30.55 -5.82 19.20
N ARG A 527 30.73 -6.80 20.07
CA ARG A 527 30.33 -6.75 21.49
C ARG A 527 31.21 -5.82 22.34
N ASN A 528 32.42 -5.53 21.87
CA ASN A 528 33.38 -4.68 22.56
C ASN A 528 34.34 -4.01 21.57
N GLU A 529 35.17 -3.09 22.08
CA GLU A 529 36.10 -2.29 21.26
C GLU A 529 37.22 -3.11 20.63
N VAL A 530 37.69 -4.16 21.31
CA VAL A 530 38.74 -5.05 20.79
C VAL A 530 38.21 -5.84 19.59
N ALA A 531 37.04 -6.46 19.74
CA ALA A 531 36.34 -7.13 18.65
C ALA A 531 36.05 -6.16 17.50
N ARG A 532 35.64 -4.92 17.79
CA ARG A 532 35.40 -3.89 16.76
C ARG A 532 36.64 -3.66 15.89
N GLN A 533 37.81 -3.49 16.51
CA GLN A 533 39.07 -3.26 15.80
C GLN A 533 39.49 -4.47 14.96
N LEU A 534 39.39 -5.68 15.53
CA LEU A 534 39.71 -6.94 14.81
C LEU A 534 38.83 -7.12 13.58
N TRP A 535 37.51 -6.98 13.74
CA TRP A 535 36.55 -7.20 12.66
C TRP A 535 36.56 -6.09 11.62
N THR A 536 36.83 -4.84 12.01
CA THR A 536 37.04 -3.73 11.06
C THR A 536 38.27 -3.99 10.19
N THR A 537 39.37 -4.44 10.80
CA THR A 537 40.59 -4.82 10.05
C THR A 537 40.32 -6.01 9.13
N ALA A 538 39.64 -7.05 9.62
CA ALA A 538 39.30 -8.23 8.81
C ALA A 538 38.41 -7.87 7.61
N LEU A 539 37.45 -6.97 7.79
CA LEU A 539 36.59 -6.49 6.72
C LEU A 539 37.39 -5.69 5.68
N ALA A 540 38.34 -4.87 6.11
CA ALA A 540 39.19 -4.09 5.21
C ALA A 540 40.20 -4.94 4.42
N THR A 541 40.72 -6.03 5.00
CA THR A 541 41.79 -6.84 4.39
C THR A 541 41.28 -8.06 3.62
N SER A 542 40.20 -8.68 4.08
CA SER A 542 39.67 -9.94 3.54
C SER A 542 38.18 -9.89 3.17
N GLY A 543 37.48 -8.82 3.60
CA GLY A 543 36.05 -8.68 3.44
C GLY A 543 35.62 -8.41 2.00
N ARG A 544 34.53 -9.06 1.58
CA ARG A 544 33.79 -8.73 0.36
C ARG A 544 32.32 -8.54 0.71
N LEU A 545 31.88 -7.30 0.58
CA LEU A 545 30.47 -6.93 0.69
C LEU A 545 29.83 -7.03 -0.70
N ILE A 546 28.86 -7.92 -0.85
CA ILE A 546 28.20 -8.19 -2.13
C ILE A 546 26.78 -7.65 -2.04
N TYR A 547 26.46 -6.73 -2.94
CA TYR A 547 25.16 -6.06 -3.01
C TYR A 547 24.34 -6.55 -4.19
N LEU A 548 23.03 -6.63 -4.02
CA LEU A 548 22.07 -6.68 -5.12
C LEU A 548 21.52 -5.28 -5.37
N VAL A 549 21.54 -4.84 -6.63
CA VAL A 549 21.17 -3.47 -7.03
C VAL A 549 20.32 -3.50 -8.30
N ALA A 550 19.24 -2.72 -8.35
CA ALA A 550 18.52 -2.44 -9.60
C ALA A 550 18.94 -1.08 -10.16
N ALA A 551 19.35 -1.02 -11.42
CA ALA A 551 19.90 0.15 -12.08
C ALA A 551 19.11 0.52 -13.34
N LYS A 552 18.96 1.82 -13.61
CA LYS A 552 18.27 2.32 -14.80
C LYS A 552 18.97 1.88 -16.09
N GLY A 553 18.19 1.41 -17.06
CA GLY A 553 18.71 0.98 -18.36
C GLY A 553 19.46 -0.35 -18.30
N VAL A 554 19.99 -0.75 -19.44
CA VAL A 554 20.72 -2.01 -19.61
C VAL A 554 22.22 -1.73 -19.58
N THR A 555 22.87 -2.03 -18.45
CA THR A 555 24.32 -1.93 -18.27
C THR A 555 25.07 -2.95 -19.13
N PRO A 556 26.38 -2.80 -19.38
CA PRO A 556 27.23 -3.91 -19.81
C PRO A 556 27.10 -5.16 -18.90
N THR A 557 27.41 -6.35 -19.44
CA THR A 557 27.29 -7.62 -18.69
C THR A 557 28.18 -7.67 -17.45
N LYS A 558 29.36 -7.04 -17.49
CA LYS A 558 30.27 -6.88 -16.37
C LYS A 558 31.08 -5.59 -16.55
N GLY A 559 31.51 -4.98 -15.45
CA GLY A 559 32.32 -3.76 -15.51
C GLY A 559 32.99 -3.43 -14.19
N ALA A 560 33.94 -2.50 -14.25
CA ALA A 560 34.57 -1.89 -13.10
C ALA A 560 34.57 -0.37 -13.26
N ILE A 561 34.03 0.34 -12.28
CA ILE A 561 33.93 1.80 -12.25
C ILE A 561 35.00 2.27 -11.27
N ALA A 562 36.11 2.79 -11.79
CA ALA A 562 37.16 3.42 -10.99
C ALA A 562 37.04 4.93 -11.17
N ARG A 563 36.47 5.62 -10.18
CA ARG A 563 36.26 7.06 -10.21
C ARG A 563 36.42 7.61 -8.81
N ASP A 564 37.02 8.79 -8.73
CA ASP A 564 37.20 9.47 -7.47
C ASP A 564 35.88 9.93 -6.87
N LEU A 565 35.72 9.71 -5.58
CA LEU A 565 34.62 10.22 -4.78
C LEU A 565 35.09 11.43 -3.99
N ARG A 566 34.48 12.57 -4.25
CA ARG A 566 34.67 13.78 -3.43
C ARG A 566 33.80 13.74 -2.18
N GLU A 567 34.39 14.03 -1.03
CA GLU A 567 33.75 14.10 0.29
C GLU A 567 34.50 15.11 1.17
N GLY A 568 33.78 16.10 1.73
CA GLY A 568 34.39 17.14 2.57
C GLY A 568 35.55 17.90 1.92
N GLY A 569 35.50 18.12 0.60
CA GLY A 569 36.56 18.76 -0.18
C GLY A 569 37.76 17.86 -0.53
N ARG A 570 37.81 16.62 -0.04
CA ARG A 570 38.88 15.64 -0.34
C ARG A 570 38.44 14.66 -1.42
N SER A 571 39.38 14.23 -2.28
CA SER A 571 39.16 13.23 -3.32
C SER A 571 39.68 11.87 -2.85
N TYR A 572 38.87 10.83 -2.97
CA TYR A 572 39.26 9.46 -2.62
C TYR A 572 39.09 8.57 -3.84
N MET A 573 40.16 7.86 -4.21
CA MET A 573 40.05 6.83 -5.24
C MET A 573 39.10 5.74 -4.76
N ALA A 574 38.07 5.46 -5.55
CA ALA A 574 37.09 4.42 -5.26
C ALA A 574 36.89 3.54 -6.49
N ARG A 575 36.68 2.24 -6.24
CA ARG A 575 36.41 1.28 -7.30
C ARG A 575 35.21 0.42 -6.95
N THR A 576 34.31 0.23 -7.92
CA THR A 576 33.12 -0.62 -7.79
C THR A 576 33.05 -1.57 -8.96
N ARG A 577 33.03 -2.87 -8.69
CA ARG A 577 32.86 -3.94 -9.68
C ARG A 577 31.41 -4.37 -9.74
N TYR A 578 30.90 -4.68 -10.92
CA TYR A 578 29.54 -5.19 -11.07
C TYR A 578 29.45 -6.28 -12.14
N ARG A 579 28.42 -7.11 -12.01
CA ARG A 579 27.98 -8.08 -13.01
C ARG A 579 26.47 -8.02 -13.13
N ARG A 580 25.97 -7.87 -14.35
CA ARG A 580 24.54 -7.95 -14.66
C ARG A 580 24.08 -9.40 -14.55
N LEU A 581 23.06 -9.63 -13.75
CA LEU A 581 22.45 -10.92 -13.51
C LEU A 581 21.24 -11.13 -14.43
N ALA A 582 20.40 -10.11 -14.56
CA ALA A 582 19.20 -10.14 -15.37
C ALA A 582 18.89 -8.73 -15.93
N VAL A 583 18.03 -8.69 -16.95
CA VAL A 583 17.35 -7.48 -17.40
C VAL A 583 15.86 -7.63 -17.06
N ALA A 584 15.33 -6.59 -16.45
CA ALA A 584 14.02 -6.52 -15.81
C ALA A 584 13.31 -5.27 -16.35
N SER A 585 12.40 -5.43 -17.31
CA SER A 585 11.63 -4.30 -17.89
C SER A 585 12.50 -3.13 -18.35
N GLY A 586 13.57 -3.43 -19.08
CA GLY A 586 14.54 -2.44 -19.57
C GLY A 586 15.57 -1.96 -18.54
N HIS A 587 15.58 -2.55 -17.33
CA HIS A 587 16.48 -2.19 -16.23
C HIS A 587 17.41 -3.35 -15.84
N SER A 588 18.62 -3.04 -15.39
CA SER A 588 19.61 -4.05 -14.99
C SER A 588 19.45 -4.46 -13.52
N ILE A 589 19.43 -5.77 -13.25
CA ILE A 589 19.66 -6.32 -11.91
C ILE A 589 21.14 -6.72 -11.80
N LEU A 590 21.85 -6.13 -10.84
CA LEU A 590 23.30 -6.20 -10.71
C LEU A 590 23.73 -6.87 -9.41
N ARG A 591 24.76 -7.71 -9.50
CA ARG A 591 25.63 -8.03 -8.36
C ARG A 591 26.74 -6.99 -8.33
N VAL A 592 26.89 -6.27 -7.22
CA VAL A 592 27.84 -5.15 -7.08
C VAL A 592 28.78 -5.41 -5.90
N ILE A 593 30.07 -5.18 -6.09
CA ILE A 593 31.13 -5.36 -5.09
C ILE A 593 31.98 -4.08 -5.07
N PRO A 594 31.84 -3.21 -4.06
CA PRO A 594 32.74 -2.08 -3.88
C PRO A 594 34.06 -2.53 -3.23
N ASP A 595 35.19 -1.98 -3.70
CA ASP A 595 36.52 -2.29 -3.16
C ASP A 595 36.83 -1.52 -1.85
N GLY A 596 35.86 -0.73 -1.36
CA GLY A 596 35.94 0.02 -0.11
C GLY A 596 34.55 0.42 0.39
N HIS A 597 34.49 1.14 1.51
CA HIS A 597 33.25 1.49 2.20
C HIS A 597 33.13 3.01 2.33
N ARG A 598 32.72 3.67 1.23
CA ARG A 598 32.46 5.11 1.20
C ARG A 598 30.97 5.41 1.11
N PRO A 599 30.49 6.49 1.74
CA PRO A 599 29.08 6.87 1.66
C PRO A 599 28.61 7.01 0.20
N HIS A 600 27.48 6.37 -0.10
CA HIS A 600 26.82 6.42 -1.41
C HIS A 600 27.70 5.97 -2.60
N GLN A 601 28.80 5.24 -2.39
CA GLN A 601 29.73 4.87 -3.46
C GLN A 601 29.06 4.18 -4.65
N ILE A 602 28.26 3.14 -4.38
CA ILE A 602 27.56 2.37 -5.42
C ILE A 602 26.65 3.29 -6.23
N ARG A 603 25.85 4.09 -5.54
CA ARG A 603 24.87 5.02 -6.10
C ARG A 603 25.53 6.06 -7.01
N ARG A 604 26.58 6.71 -6.52
CA ARG A 604 27.37 7.70 -7.27
C ARG A 604 28.07 7.11 -8.48
N HIS A 605 28.69 5.94 -8.35
CA HIS A 605 29.39 5.29 -9.46
C HIS A 605 28.45 4.87 -10.58
N LEU A 606 27.32 4.26 -10.24
CA LEU A 606 26.32 3.83 -11.21
C LEU A 606 25.67 5.02 -11.93
N ALA A 607 25.35 6.09 -11.20
CA ALA A 607 24.88 7.34 -11.81
C ALA A 607 25.93 7.96 -12.75
N ALA A 608 27.21 7.94 -12.37
CA ALA A 608 28.32 8.51 -13.13
C ALA A 608 28.59 7.80 -14.48
N ILE A 609 28.06 6.59 -14.68
CA ILE A 609 28.10 5.85 -15.95
C ILE A 609 26.75 5.82 -16.67
N GLY A 610 25.80 6.68 -16.29
CA GLY A 610 24.49 6.78 -16.94
C GLY A 610 23.45 5.73 -16.50
N HIS A 611 23.75 4.92 -15.48
CA HIS A 611 22.89 3.85 -14.98
C HIS A 611 22.53 4.04 -13.51
N PRO A 612 21.92 5.16 -13.11
CA PRO A 612 21.63 5.44 -11.71
C PRO A 612 20.74 4.36 -11.07
N VAL A 613 20.87 4.18 -9.76
CA VAL A 613 20.09 3.20 -8.98
C VAL A 613 18.61 3.58 -8.99
N LEU A 614 17.73 2.59 -9.16
CA LEU A 614 16.28 2.79 -9.11
C LEU A 614 15.84 3.16 -7.68
N GLY A 615 14.93 4.13 -7.57
CA GLY A 615 14.42 4.64 -6.29
C GLY A 615 15.43 5.49 -5.51
N ASP A 616 16.54 5.89 -6.13
CA ASP A 616 17.50 6.81 -5.51
C ASP A 616 17.04 8.26 -5.64
N GLU A 617 16.63 8.89 -4.55
CA GLU A 617 16.16 10.28 -4.57
C GLU A 617 17.26 11.30 -4.91
N ARG A 618 18.52 11.00 -4.58
CA ARG A 618 19.63 11.97 -4.64
C ARG A 618 20.42 11.90 -5.95
N TYR A 619 20.68 10.69 -6.43
CA TYR A 619 21.47 10.44 -7.65
C TYR A 619 20.65 9.72 -8.74
N GLY A 620 19.37 9.47 -8.48
CA GLY A 620 18.47 8.75 -9.39
C GLY A 620 17.89 9.60 -10.50
N HIS A 621 17.08 8.94 -11.32
CA HIS A 621 16.33 9.58 -12.40
C HIS A 621 14.89 9.79 -11.97
N VAL A 622 14.51 11.05 -11.69
CA VAL A 622 13.21 11.42 -11.09
C VAL A 622 12.00 10.82 -11.82
N PRO A 623 11.87 10.91 -13.17
CA PRO A 623 10.72 10.31 -13.86
C PRO A 623 10.62 8.79 -13.68
N THR A 624 11.76 8.09 -13.71
CA THR A 624 11.78 6.62 -13.53
C THR A 624 11.47 6.26 -12.09
N ASN A 625 12.00 6.99 -11.12
CA ASN A 625 11.70 6.75 -9.70
C ASN A 625 10.21 6.96 -9.42
N ARG A 626 9.61 8.05 -9.92
CA ARG A 626 8.17 8.28 -9.78
C ARG A 626 7.35 7.13 -10.36
N TYR A 627 7.72 6.66 -11.55
CA TYR A 627 7.07 5.50 -12.16
C TYR A 627 7.18 4.24 -11.28
N PHE A 628 8.36 3.92 -10.76
CA PHE A 628 8.57 2.75 -9.90
C PHE A 628 7.89 2.88 -8.53
N GLU A 629 7.83 4.07 -7.96
CA GLU A 629 7.09 4.34 -6.74
C GLU A 629 5.59 4.12 -6.96
N GLU A 630 5.03 4.72 -8.01
CA GLU A 630 3.58 4.68 -8.31
C GLU A 630 3.10 3.32 -8.80
N LYS A 631 3.89 2.62 -9.62
CA LYS A 631 3.50 1.36 -10.27
C LYS A 631 4.05 0.12 -9.59
N HIS A 632 5.16 0.23 -8.89
CA HIS A 632 5.89 -0.91 -8.33
C HIS A 632 6.19 -0.77 -6.83
N GLY A 633 5.64 0.26 -6.16
CA GLY A 633 5.72 0.41 -4.70
C GLY A 633 7.12 0.65 -4.15
N LEU A 634 8.10 1.01 -4.99
CA LEU A 634 9.48 1.23 -4.59
C LEU A 634 9.66 2.64 -3.98
N ASP A 635 9.65 2.74 -2.65
CA ASP A 635 9.76 4.00 -1.90
C ASP A 635 11.19 4.32 -1.40
N ARG A 636 12.19 3.62 -1.94
CA ARG A 636 13.59 3.74 -1.55
C ARG A 636 14.54 3.26 -2.63
N SER A 637 15.84 3.48 -2.40
CA SER A 637 16.88 2.95 -3.28
C SER A 637 16.91 1.42 -3.28
N PHE A 638 16.90 0.82 -4.48
CA PHE A 638 17.03 -0.61 -4.67
C PHE A 638 18.48 -1.05 -4.46
N VAL A 639 18.90 -1.06 -3.19
CA VAL A 639 20.22 -1.50 -2.75
C VAL A 639 20.04 -2.42 -1.54
N HIS A 640 20.61 -3.62 -1.62
CA HIS A 640 20.58 -4.58 -0.53
C HIS A 640 21.93 -5.28 -0.38
N LEU A 641 22.54 -5.21 0.82
CA LEU A 641 23.74 -5.95 1.16
C LEU A 641 23.37 -7.41 1.44
N ILE A 642 23.44 -8.23 0.39
CA ILE A 642 22.89 -9.59 0.39
C ILE A 642 23.85 -10.62 0.97
N ARG A 643 25.16 -10.34 0.92
CA ARG A 643 26.18 -11.31 1.32
C ARG A 643 27.46 -10.64 1.82
N ILE A 644 28.02 -11.20 2.88
CA ILE A 644 29.34 -10.89 3.42
C ILE A 644 30.21 -12.15 3.32
N GLU A 645 31.33 -12.05 2.60
CA GLU A 645 32.40 -13.04 2.64
C GLU A 645 33.57 -12.44 3.41
N ILE A 646 34.05 -13.10 4.47
CA ILE A 646 35.13 -12.58 5.31
C ILE A 646 35.95 -13.74 5.90
N VAL A 647 37.24 -13.51 6.17
CA VAL A 647 38.04 -14.44 6.98
C VAL A 647 37.86 -14.08 8.45
N HIS A 648 37.37 -15.03 9.25
CA HIS A 648 37.12 -14.82 10.67
C HIS A 648 38.43 -14.47 11.40
N PRO A 649 38.51 -13.34 12.14
CA PRO A 649 39.78 -12.80 12.64
C PRO A 649 40.46 -13.68 13.70
N ARG A 650 39.70 -14.46 14.48
CA ARG A 650 40.26 -15.40 15.47
C ARG A 650 40.57 -16.80 14.93
N THR A 651 39.63 -17.41 14.20
CA THR A 651 39.74 -18.81 13.78
C THR A 651 40.43 -18.98 12.43
N GLY A 652 40.54 -17.91 11.62
CA GLY A 652 41.00 -17.99 10.24
C GLY A 652 40.01 -18.67 9.28
N ALA A 653 38.85 -19.13 9.77
CA ALA A 653 37.83 -19.77 8.94
C ALA A 653 37.27 -18.80 7.89
N LYS A 654 36.94 -19.31 6.70
CA LYS A 654 36.16 -18.55 5.72
C LYS A 654 34.71 -18.53 6.17
N LEU A 655 34.23 -17.34 6.48
CA LEU A 655 32.86 -17.09 6.91
C LEU A 655 32.08 -16.47 5.74
N LEU A 656 30.95 -17.11 5.43
CA LEU A 656 29.97 -16.64 4.47
C LEU A 656 28.66 -16.39 5.22
N ILE A 657 28.16 -15.15 5.18
CA ILE A 657 26.89 -14.76 5.77
C ILE A 657 26.01 -14.20 4.68
N GLU A 658 24.76 -14.64 4.63
CA GLU A 658 23.79 -14.28 3.61
C GLU A 658 22.48 -13.77 4.23
N SER A 659 21.85 -12.82 3.54
CA SER A 659 20.52 -12.29 3.83
C SER A 659 19.63 -12.54 2.62
N THR A 660 18.36 -12.84 2.83
CA THR A 660 17.38 -12.87 1.74
C THR A 660 17.05 -11.46 1.26
N LEU A 661 16.68 -11.33 -0.02
CA LEU A 661 16.10 -10.10 -0.55
C LEU A 661 14.83 -9.74 0.25
N PRO A 662 14.72 -8.50 0.80
CA PRO A 662 13.58 -8.12 1.63
C PRO A 662 12.31 -8.03 0.77
N GLY A 663 11.16 -8.24 1.43
CA GLY A 663 9.86 -8.36 0.77
C GLY A 663 9.49 -7.17 -0.12
N ASP A 664 9.91 -5.96 0.24
CA ASP A 664 9.59 -4.75 -0.52
C ASP A 664 10.32 -4.68 -1.87
N LEU A 665 11.60 -5.03 -1.91
CA LEU A 665 12.36 -5.13 -3.16
C LEU A 665 11.92 -6.34 -4.00
N ARG A 666 11.56 -7.45 -3.34
CA ARG A 666 11.01 -8.63 -4.01
C ARG A 666 9.69 -8.30 -4.71
N ALA A 667 8.73 -7.74 -3.98
CA ALA A 667 7.43 -7.34 -4.51
C ALA A 667 7.56 -6.30 -5.63
N SER A 668 8.46 -5.32 -5.48
CA SER A 668 8.72 -4.34 -6.53
C SER A 668 9.25 -4.97 -7.82
N LEU A 669 10.19 -5.91 -7.69
CA LEU A 669 10.74 -6.64 -8.83
C LEU A 669 9.71 -7.58 -9.48
N GLU A 670 8.89 -8.28 -8.69
CA GLU A 670 7.79 -9.11 -9.17
C GLU A 670 6.76 -8.30 -9.95
N ARG A 671 6.35 -7.13 -9.43
CA ARG A 671 5.43 -6.22 -10.14
C ARG A 671 6.03 -5.69 -11.43
N ALA A 672 7.33 -5.41 -11.43
CA ALA A 672 8.00 -4.89 -12.61
C ALA A 672 8.16 -5.94 -13.71
N THR A 673 8.34 -7.23 -13.37
CA THR A 673 8.83 -8.25 -14.32
C THR A 673 8.01 -9.54 -14.39
N GLY A 674 7.00 -9.70 -13.53
CA GLY A 674 6.35 -10.98 -13.27
C GLY A 674 7.26 -11.95 -12.50
N SER A 675 6.79 -13.19 -12.33
CA SER A 675 7.51 -14.19 -11.52
C SER A 675 8.70 -14.84 -12.24
N SER A 676 8.90 -14.60 -13.54
CA SER A 676 9.94 -15.28 -14.34
C SER A 676 11.34 -14.86 -13.94
N VAL A 677 11.58 -13.55 -13.77
CA VAL A 677 12.88 -13.01 -13.36
C VAL A 677 13.21 -13.42 -11.92
N ILE A 678 12.23 -13.41 -11.01
CA ILE A 678 12.42 -13.91 -9.65
C ILE A 678 12.84 -15.38 -9.65
N LYS A 679 12.08 -16.24 -10.32
CA LYS A 679 12.42 -17.67 -10.44
C LYS A 679 13.82 -17.88 -11.01
N PHE A 680 14.20 -17.11 -12.02
CA PHE A 680 15.55 -17.14 -12.59
C PHE A 680 16.62 -16.73 -11.56
N LEU A 681 16.40 -15.66 -10.80
CA LEU A 681 17.34 -15.21 -9.77
C LEU A 681 17.43 -16.19 -8.60
N GLU A 682 16.32 -16.83 -8.21
CA GLU A 682 16.28 -17.91 -7.22
C GLU A 682 17.12 -19.11 -7.69
N GLN A 683 16.94 -19.57 -8.93
CA GLN A 683 17.75 -20.64 -9.54
C GLN A 683 19.25 -20.31 -9.62
N LYS A 684 19.61 -19.02 -9.67
CA LYS A 684 21.00 -18.55 -9.65
C LYS A 684 21.54 -18.31 -8.24
N HIS A 685 20.77 -18.63 -7.19
CA HIS A 685 21.07 -18.30 -5.80
C HIS A 685 21.47 -16.83 -5.63
N ALA A 686 20.79 -15.95 -6.36
CA ALA A 686 21.08 -14.52 -6.41
C ALA A 686 20.21 -13.69 -5.45
N LEU A 687 19.16 -14.28 -4.88
CA LEU A 687 18.27 -13.65 -3.91
C LEU A 687 18.66 -13.91 -2.44
N GLY A 688 19.80 -14.59 -2.23
CA GLY A 688 20.33 -14.89 -0.91
C GLY A 688 19.49 -15.91 -0.13
N GLU A 689 20.04 -16.36 0.98
CA GLU A 689 19.39 -17.25 1.95
C GLU A 689 19.74 -16.72 3.34
N ASN A 690 18.86 -16.86 4.33
CA ASN A 690 19.18 -16.41 5.69
C ASN A 690 19.99 -17.48 6.40
N ARG A 691 21.31 -17.46 6.19
CA ARG A 691 22.23 -18.47 6.71
C ARG A 691 23.62 -17.90 6.95
N ALA A 692 24.37 -18.59 7.79
CA ALA A 692 25.81 -18.44 7.91
C ALA A 692 26.48 -19.81 7.76
N SER A 693 27.64 -19.85 7.11
CA SER A 693 28.46 -21.05 6.98
C SER A 693 29.92 -20.69 7.21
N SER A 694 30.62 -21.49 8.02
CA SER A 694 32.06 -21.36 8.28
C SER A 694 32.78 -22.60 7.76
N MET A 695 33.87 -22.41 7.02
CA MET A 695 34.78 -23.49 6.62
C MET A 695 36.18 -23.22 7.17
N LEU A 696 36.78 -24.19 7.84
CA LEU A 696 38.14 -24.08 8.38
C LEU A 696 39.18 -24.04 7.24
N PRO A 697 40.36 -23.42 7.46
CA PRO A 697 41.45 -23.46 6.48
C PRO A 697 41.89 -24.91 6.22
N GLY A 698 41.72 -25.40 4.98
CA GLY A 698 42.27 -26.69 4.55
C GLY A 698 41.26 -27.85 4.41
N GLU A 699 39.98 -27.66 4.74
CA GLU A 699 38.94 -28.66 4.42
C GLU A 699 38.55 -28.60 2.94
N PRO A 700 38.54 -29.72 2.20
CA PRO A 700 38.06 -29.76 0.82
C PRO A 700 36.54 -29.52 0.78
N SER A 701 36.12 -28.68 -0.17
CA SER A 701 34.72 -28.36 -0.44
C SER A 701 33.91 -29.63 -0.74
N THR A 702 33.07 -30.07 0.19
CA THR A 702 31.99 -31.04 -0.08
C THR A 702 30.82 -30.34 -0.77
N ALA A 703 31.07 -29.77 -1.94
CA ALA A 703 29.98 -29.37 -2.84
C ALA A 703 29.55 -30.64 -3.60
N PRO A 704 28.25 -30.97 -3.70
CA PRO A 704 27.82 -32.01 -4.62
C PRO A 704 28.28 -31.61 -6.02
N MET A 705 29.01 -32.51 -6.70
CA MET A 705 29.40 -32.29 -8.08
C MET A 705 28.16 -31.98 -8.91
N PRO A 706 28.21 -31.00 -9.84
CA PRO A 706 27.13 -30.84 -10.80
C PRO A 706 26.93 -32.17 -11.55
N PRO A 707 25.69 -32.55 -11.86
CA PRO A 707 25.46 -33.76 -12.64
C PRO A 707 26.23 -33.65 -13.96
N PRO A 708 26.83 -34.76 -14.44
CA PRO A 708 27.56 -34.75 -15.71
C PRO A 708 26.63 -34.25 -16.81
N ARG A 709 27.14 -33.37 -17.69
CA ARG A 709 26.39 -32.92 -18.87
C ARG A 709 25.93 -34.16 -19.66
N PRO A 710 24.71 -34.16 -20.22
CA PRO A 710 24.31 -35.20 -21.15
C PRO A 710 25.35 -35.27 -22.27
N LEU A 711 25.88 -36.47 -22.51
CA LEU A 711 26.76 -36.74 -23.64
C LEU A 711 26.01 -36.41 -24.94
N ASP A 712 26.69 -35.68 -25.83
CA ASP A 712 26.25 -35.43 -27.18
C ASP A 712 25.94 -36.76 -27.88
N ARG A 713 24.76 -36.86 -28.48
CA ARG A 713 24.20 -38.11 -29.04
C ARG A 713 24.86 -38.57 -30.36
N ASN A 714 26.03 -38.04 -30.73
CA ASN A 714 26.64 -38.25 -32.05
C ASN A 714 28.14 -38.58 -32.04
N SER A 715 28.58 -39.42 -31.10
CA SER A 715 29.91 -40.03 -31.19
C SER A 715 29.87 -41.49 -30.73
N GLN A 716 29.60 -42.39 -31.68
CA GLN A 716 29.89 -43.81 -31.52
C GLN A 716 31.38 -44.07 -31.80
N PRO A 717 32.07 -44.81 -30.93
CA PRO A 717 33.10 -45.73 -31.36
C PRO A 717 32.64 -47.18 -31.09
N ALA A 718 32.83 -48.03 -32.09
CA ALA A 718 32.51 -49.45 -32.05
C ALA A 718 33.31 -50.19 -30.96
N ILE A 719 32.62 -51.03 -30.18
CA ILE A 719 33.23 -51.96 -29.21
C ILE A 719 32.82 -53.39 -29.61
N GLY A 720 33.83 -54.25 -29.80
CA GLY A 720 33.67 -55.70 -30.03
C GLY A 720 33.22 -56.45 -28.76
N PRO A 721 32.92 -57.76 -28.85
CA PRO A 721 32.06 -58.44 -27.89
C PRO A 721 32.78 -58.81 -26.59
N MET A 722 32.05 -58.74 -25.48
CA MET A 722 32.42 -59.28 -24.17
C MET A 722 31.43 -60.39 -23.75
N PRO A 723 31.87 -61.45 -23.02
CA PRO A 723 31.02 -62.56 -22.61
C PRO A 723 30.34 -62.35 -21.24
N ASN A 724 29.24 -63.09 -21.04
CA ASN A 724 28.40 -63.17 -19.83
C ASN A 724 29.16 -63.66 -18.59
N ASP A 725 28.77 -63.17 -17.39
CA ASP A 725 28.38 -64.03 -16.27
C ASP A 725 27.69 -63.29 -15.09
N LEU A 726 26.52 -63.82 -14.75
CA LEU A 726 25.84 -64.06 -13.45
C LEU A 726 25.81 -63.01 -12.31
N ALA A 727 24.59 -62.67 -11.89
CA ALA A 727 24.24 -61.86 -10.72
C ALA A 727 23.68 -62.71 -9.54
N PRO A 728 23.87 -62.30 -8.27
CA PRO A 728 23.18 -62.89 -7.11
C PRO A 728 22.02 -62.03 -6.54
N PRO A 729 21.11 -62.60 -5.71
CA PRO A 729 19.78 -62.06 -5.38
C PRO A 729 19.70 -61.26 -4.05
N PRO A 730 18.56 -60.60 -3.73
CA PRO A 730 18.45 -59.69 -2.59
C PRO A 730 17.98 -60.38 -1.27
N PRO A 731 18.28 -59.80 -0.09
CA PRO A 731 17.85 -60.36 1.19
C PRO A 731 16.50 -59.81 1.71
N SER A 732 15.82 -60.68 2.45
CA SER A 732 14.51 -60.60 3.11
C SER A 732 14.58 -60.15 4.58
N TYR A 733 13.53 -59.50 5.09
CA TYR A 733 13.34 -59.16 6.53
C TYR A 733 12.28 -60.06 7.21
N PRO A 734 12.40 -60.38 8.52
CA PRO A 734 11.42 -61.17 9.29
C PRO A 734 10.41 -60.33 10.12
N PRO A 735 9.30 -60.93 10.64
CA PRO A 735 8.12 -60.23 11.15
C PRO A 735 7.83 -60.35 12.67
N ASP A 736 6.84 -59.54 13.09
CA ASP A 736 5.94 -59.58 14.27
C ASP A 736 6.45 -59.31 15.71
N SER A 737 5.84 -58.31 16.39
CA SER A 737 4.74 -58.60 17.35
C SER A 737 4.22 -57.37 18.12
N LEU A 738 2.89 -57.22 18.05
CA LEU A 738 1.91 -56.97 19.13
C LEU A 738 1.77 -55.61 19.86
N ALA A 739 0.48 -55.20 19.87
CA ALA A 739 -0.30 -54.54 20.92
C ALA A 739 -0.61 -53.04 20.77
N GLU A 740 -1.88 -52.78 20.42
CA GLU A 740 -2.65 -51.53 20.55
C GLU A 740 -3.00 -51.20 22.04
N PRO A 741 -3.92 -50.24 22.33
CA PRO A 741 -3.81 -48.78 22.31
C PRO A 741 -4.21 -48.21 23.71
N MET A 742 -4.78 -46.99 23.79
CA MET A 742 -5.47 -46.32 24.94
C MET A 742 -4.69 -45.10 25.47
N SER A 743 -5.26 -43.97 25.90
CA SER A 743 -6.62 -43.41 25.91
C SER A 743 -6.53 -41.96 26.44
N TYR A 744 -7.54 -41.13 26.15
CA TYR A 744 -7.76 -39.77 26.67
C TYR A 744 -7.76 -39.62 28.21
N ALA A 745 -7.31 -38.47 28.75
CA ALA A 745 -7.91 -37.72 29.86
C ALA A 745 -7.19 -36.37 30.16
N SER A 746 -7.94 -35.28 30.32
CA SER A 746 -7.60 -34.04 31.10
C SER A 746 -7.91 -34.27 32.61
N PRO A 747 -7.87 -33.32 33.60
CA PRO A 747 -7.54 -31.88 33.63
C PRO A 747 -6.73 -31.36 34.88
N ASP A 748 -6.53 -30.04 34.95
CA ASP A 748 -6.35 -29.13 36.12
C ASP A 748 -5.21 -29.28 37.16
N SER A 749 -4.43 -28.19 37.35
CA SER A 749 -3.98 -27.73 38.68
C SER A 749 -3.64 -26.23 38.70
N PHE A 750 -4.21 -25.53 39.68
CA PHE A 750 -3.99 -24.13 40.08
C PHE A 750 -2.60 -23.88 40.70
N ALA A 751 -2.05 -22.67 40.53
CA ALA A 751 -1.28 -21.97 41.56
C ALA A 751 -1.19 -20.45 41.30
N ALA A 752 -1.52 -19.67 42.33
CA ALA A 752 -1.52 -18.21 42.41
C ALA A 752 -0.13 -17.64 42.83
N PRO A 753 0.10 -16.31 42.81
CA PRO A 753 1.42 -15.68 42.91
C PRO A 753 1.81 -15.31 44.36
N PRO A 754 3.08 -14.98 44.65
CA PRO A 754 3.45 -14.41 45.93
C PRO A 754 3.46 -12.87 45.93
N SER A 755 2.80 -12.32 46.94
CA SER A 755 2.94 -10.94 47.46
C SER A 755 4.10 -10.85 48.46
N TYR A 756 4.81 -9.73 48.51
CA TYR A 756 5.40 -9.22 49.77
C TYR A 756 5.37 -7.69 49.80
N ALA A 757 5.29 -7.18 51.03
CA ALA A 757 4.76 -5.89 51.42
C ALA A 757 5.83 -4.81 51.68
N THR A 758 5.37 -3.58 51.49
CA THR A 758 5.74 -2.26 52.06
C THR A 758 6.80 -2.13 53.17
N GLN A 759 7.65 -1.10 53.06
CA GLN A 759 7.74 0.00 54.05
C GLN A 759 8.38 1.29 53.48
N THR A 760 7.94 2.39 54.09
CA THR A 760 8.01 3.84 53.78
C THR A 760 9.34 4.56 54.01
N ALA A 761 9.58 5.67 53.28
CA ALA A 761 10.08 6.95 53.84
C ALA A 761 9.95 8.12 52.86
N TYR A 762 9.46 9.25 53.37
CA TYR A 762 9.30 10.56 52.72
C TYR A 762 10.65 11.28 52.50
N ALA A 763 10.77 12.01 51.38
CA ALA A 763 11.66 13.17 51.29
C ALA A 763 11.08 14.20 50.29
N GLN A 764 11.05 15.46 50.71
CA GLN A 764 10.45 16.60 50.01
C GLN A 764 11.26 17.07 48.79
N PRO A 765 10.63 17.74 47.80
CA PRO A 765 11.34 18.50 46.78
C PRO A 765 11.75 19.89 47.30
N PRO A 766 12.93 20.42 46.90
CA PRO A 766 13.34 21.77 47.26
C PRO A 766 12.59 22.84 46.45
N SER A 767 12.20 23.91 47.14
CA SER A 767 11.67 25.15 46.59
C SER A 767 12.74 25.92 45.82
N TYR A 768 12.37 26.55 44.70
CA TYR A 768 13.10 27.72 44.21
C TYR A 768 12.12 28.80 43.74
N ALA A 769 12.35 30.00 44.24
CA ALA A 769 11.57 31.23 44.03
C ALA A 769 11.95 31.93 42.70
N PRO A 770 11.15 32.89 42.21
CA PRO A 770 11.23 33.42 40.85
C PRO A 770 12.09 34.68 40.74
N PRO A 771 12.60 34.98 39.54
CA PRO A 771 12.67 36.35 39.02
C PRO A 771 11.92 36.39 37.67
N GLY A 772 11.05 37.34 37.34
CA GLY A 772 11.12 38.78 37.55
C GLY A 772 11.19 39.45 36.18
N GLY A 773 10.15 40.19 35.79
CA GLY A 773 10.21 41.33 34.85
C GLY A 773 10.38 41.06 33.34
N LEU A 774 9.35 41.47 32.58
CA LEU A 774 9.33 41.67 31.12
C LEU A 774 10.41 42.69 30.65
N PRO A 775 10.77 42.70 29.35
CA PRO A 775 10.10 43.64 28.45
C PRO A 775 9.79 43.10 27.03
N SER A 776 8.78 43.70 26.41
CA SER A 776 8.29 43.52 25.04
C SER A 776 9.39 43.65 23.96
N PRO A 777 9.35 42.88 22.86
CA PRO A 777 10.23 43.13 21.73
C PRO A 777 9.64 44.15 20.77
N THR A 778 10.41 45.23 20.62
CA THR A 778 10.33 46.27 19.59
C THR A 778 10.59 45.68 18.20
N ILE A 779 9.77 46.07 17.23
CA ILE A 779 9.95 45.81 15.80
C ILE A 779 11.30 46.42 15.35
N THR A 780 12.18 45.60 14.79
CA THR A 780 13.37 46.06 14.08
C THR A 780 13.42 45.41 12.70
N GLU A 781 13.52 46.25 11.68
CA GLU A 781 13.62 45.91 10.26
C GLU A 781 14.88 45.09 9.99
N ALA A 782 14.73 44.01 9.21
CA ALA A 782 15.84 43.21 8.72
C ALA A 782 16.37 43.78 7.38
N PRO A 783 17.70 43.78 7.15
CA PRO A 783 18.30 44.34 5.95
C PRO A 783 18.10 43.44 4.73
N THR A 784 17.82 44.08 3.60
CA THR A 784 17.75 43.52 2.25
C THR A 784 19.10 42.92 1.83
N GLU A 785 19.16 41.60 1.63
CA GLU A 785 20.25 40.95 0.91
C GLU A 785 19.94 40.84 -0.58
N HIS A 786 20.93 41.25 -1.37
CA HIS A 786 20.97 41.27 -2.83
C HIS A 786 20.71 39.89 -3.46
N VAL A 787 19.72 39.85 -4.35
CA VAL A 787 19.52 38.79 -5.35
C VAL A 787 20.43 39.09 -6.55
N PRO A 788 21.32 38.18 -6.99
CA PRO A 788 22.02 38.34 -8.26
C PRO A 788 21.07 38.01 -9.42
N GLU A 789 20.96 38.95 -10.36
CA GLU A 789 20.26 38.83 -11.64
C GLU A 789 20.78 37.64 -12.45
N LEU A 790 19.87 36.80 -12.95
CA LEU A 790 20.15 35.75 -13.92
C LEU A 790 20.15 36.36 -15.32
N ASP A 791 21.33 36.37 -15.93
CA ASP A 791 21.59 36.74 -17.33
C ASP A 791 20.93 35.72 -18.29
N GLU A 792 19.93 36.20 -19.02
CA GLU A 792 19.32 35.53 -20.17
C GLU A 792 20.17 35.76 -21.42
N SER A 793 20.98 34.77 -21.80
CA SER A 793 21.48 34.68 -23.17
C SER A 793 21.69 33.22 -23.65
N PRO A 794 21.28 32.90 -24.89
CA PRO A 794 21.11 31.53 -25.35
C PRO A 794 22.44 30.91 -25.81
N ARG A 795 22.85 29.78 -25.21
CA ARG A 795 23.98 28.99 -25.70
C ARG A 795 23.49 27.81 -26.55
N THR A 796 23.85 27.93 -27.82
CA THR A 796 23.79 26.99 -28.94
C THR A 796 24.08 25.53 -28.56
N ILE A 797 23.10 24.66 -28.82
CA ILE A 797 23.25 23.20 -28.80
C ILE A 797 23.88 22.79 -30.13
N ARG A 798 25.12 22.27 -30.09
CA ARG A 798 25.72 21.55 -31.23
C ARG A 798 25.19 20.12 -31.26
N HIS A 799 24.42 19.81 -32.30
CA HIS A 799 24.04 18.46 -32.67
C HIS A 799 25.29 17.64 -33.02
N ALA A 800 25.50 16.52 -32.35
CA ALA A 800 26.41 15.48 -32.78
C ALA A 800 25.57 14.36 -33.41
N ILE A 801 25.73 14.22 -34.72
CA ILE A 801 25.24 13.13 -35.56
C ILE A 801 26.07 11.88 -35.20
N VAL A 802 25.43 10.76 -34.89
CA VAL A 802 26.02 9.42 -35.01
C VAL A 802 24.99 8.56 -35.73
N SER A 803 25.46 7.99 -36.84
CA SER A 803 24.77 7.19 -37.82
C SER A 803 24.27 5.86 -37.26
N ASP A 804 23.09 5.47 -37.74
CA ASP A 804 22.61 4.09 -37.77
C ASP A 804 23.59 3.23 -38.59
N ASP A 805 23.98 2.07 -38.05
CA ASP A 805 24.34 0.85 -38.78
C ASP A 805 24.30 -0.33 -37.78
N ASP A 806 23.29 -1.18 -37.96
CA ASP A 806 23.01 -2.56 -37.47
C ASP A 806 23.19 -2.96 -35.99
#